data_AF-A0A8J4NVB0-F1
#
_entry.id   AF-A0A8J4NVB0-F1
#
_cell.length_a   1.000
_cell.length_b   1.000
_cell.length_c   1.000
_cell.angle_alpha   90.00
_cell.angle_beta   90.00
_cell.angle_gamma   90.00
#
_symmetry.space_group_name_H-M   'P 1'
#
loop_
_entity.id
_entity.type
_entity.pdbx_description
1 polymer ?
#
loop_
_entity_poly.entity_id
_entity_poly.type
_entity_poly.pdbx_seq_one_letter_code
_entity_poly.pdbx_strand_id
1 'polypeptide(L)'
;FSGNAWSLDPTVKLLQDNPCLTEFIASVLALPEPSASILSFTLRLAGILAASENRFQHLQQEKLLVRLFGRDGPLNSAVWEDASVRSGWVEGVHSMMHHQPALHFLCNGGGIDVIFTLQGDPSLFVASAASQLLVHMLTLSVESETTKPLSTKDCDWPACAQMIIKRIEDSLQSSSASHIEQSLKLLTSLFGSCRATWTEVLWLGIAKQIESFLTEETVQAQHMLANLLLNMAWSPVFCDTEGSFWALVTSALEHLTPVQAGPLAVGILRLYKCPQDVRIQALTVLLQPMDCILRAASQPLEYAGLLDESVSDPITVESLLSSKSSCASLLCQTLAHLEELLSLICLPVDLPYTSLLRFLMTILQFCNGFLSPASPLGSTISRILINCFRVQRSALDVLAALSERKGCDMLIGSLFDVLLAYLESPNTSPTVLKKTFQATSKWLVRLQELSCSNSQWQQTEKILQDVFLVLQKRLCSPCWEVRDSSLEFLTVLIKCLRDQDEFRQSLLSSEVPRLTENLLEDPESYVRASAVTAVGHLAFITYFAPESPVIGNQYNKENTVAKLQEILSTDPEGFPRRAVISIFTKWLRQGCTGQLEDTEKFVSRVIQTVEHDLDWEVRLGGLELVEVFCSQTICQLGLPKCPYAPVSSAVTSSIHQNESLQIFCRAKLFSFLFQSLCDCDKPVGQRACDILLGLRGNFYPISTLKDSQGTGGSPAGHGIAWLQRTLRQGSLAQNFPTDGGNGVDFQDPESMMLALGTIDLEELHDELNKSSDHVEKSPQSLLQDILATVGTIEENEADCY
;
A
#
# COMPACT_ATOMS: atom_id res chain seq x y z
N PHE A 1 -38.74 -19.36 54.71
CA PHE A 1 -37.52 -18.55 54.86
C PHE A 1 -36.57 -18.95 53.74
N SER A 2 -36.92 -18.60 52.50
CA SER A 2 -36.45 -17.40 51.76
C SER A 2 -35.01 -17.62 51.27
N GLY A 3 -34.72 -17.99 50.02
CA GLY A 3 -35.44 -17.79 48.78
C GLY A 3 -34.77 -16.66 47.99
N ASN A 4 -34.21 -17.02 46.83
CA ASN A 4 -33.71 -16.18 45.74
C ASN A 4 -32.42 -15.38 45.96
N ALA A 5 -31.33 -15.87 45.37
CA ALA A 5 -30.34 -15.02 44.73
C ALA A 5 -30.06 -15.62 43.35
N TRP A 6 -30.83 -15.13 42.37
CA TRP A 6 -30.53 -15.33 40.96
C TRP A 6 -29.19 -14.66 40.67
N SER A 7 -28.25 -15.41 40.09
CA SER A 7 -27.03 -14.82 39.55
C SER A 7 -27.42 -13.92 38.38
N LEU A 8 -27.45 -12.61 38.61
CA LEU A 8 -27.59 -11.61 37.55
C LEU A 8 -26.32 -11.62 36.70
N ASP A 9 -26.53 -11.95 35.43
CA ASP A 9 -25.57 -11.93 34.34
C ASP A 9 -24.85 -10.55 34.28
N PRO A 10 -23.51 -10.48 34.25
CA PRO A 10 -22.74 -9.23 34.27
C PRO A 10 -23.07 -8.26 33.12
N THR A 11 -23.76 -8.71 32.06
CA THR A 11 -24.15 -7.88 30.91
C THR A 11 -25.37 -6.96 31.17
N VAL A 12 -26.25 -7.30 32.12
CA VAL A 12 -27.44 -6.50 32.46
C VAL A 12 -27.08 -5.30 33.35
N LYS A 13 -25.99 -5.42 34.12
CA LYS A 13 -25.52 -4.39 35.04
C LYS A 13 -25.28 -3.04 34.37
N LEU A 14 -24.78 -2.99 33.13
CA LEU A 14 -24.46 -1.71 32.49
C LEU A 14 -25.67 -0.77 32.35
N LEU A 15 -26.82 -1.27 31.90
CA LEU A 15 -28.03 -0.45 31.73
C LEU A 15 -28.72 -0.16 33.07
N GLN A 16 -28.64 -1.09 34.03
CA GLN A 16 -29.18 -0.89 35.38
C GLN A 16 -28.35 0.09 36.22
N ASP A 17 -27.03 0.06 36.05
CA ASP A 17 -26.09 0.95 36.72
C ASP A 17 -26.04 2.35 36.07
N ASN A 18 -26.54 2.49 34.83
CA ASN A 18 -26.52 3.73 34.05
C ASN A 18 -27.89 4.03 33.39
N PRO A 19 -28.94 4.35 34.18
CA PRO A 19 -30.29 4.62 33.65
C PRO A 19 -30.34 5.85 32.73
N CYS A 20 -29.36 6.75 32.82
CA CYS A 20 -29.26 7.93 31.96
C CYS A 20 -29.17 7.58 30.46
N LEU A 21 -28.67 6.40 30.09
CA LEU A 21 -28.56 5.97 28.70
C LEU A 21 -29.93 5.65 28.09
N THR A 22 -30.81 4.97 28.83
CA THR A 22 -32.18 4.69 28.38
C THR A 22 -33.05 5.94 28.44
N GLU A 23 -32.86 6.79 29.46
CA GLU A 23 -33.52 8.10 29.56
C GLU A 23 -33.14 9.03 28.42
N PHE A 24 -31.87 9.04 27.99
CA PHE A 24 -31.42 9.78 26.82
C PHE A 24 -32.15 9.33 25.56
N ILE A 25 -32.18 8.02 25.27
CA ILE A 25 -32.88 7.46 24.11
C ILE A 25 -34.37 7.82 24.14
N ALA A 26 -35.01 7.68 25.31
CA ALA A 26 -36.42 8.03 25.50
C ALA A 26 -36.68 9.53 25.29
N SER A 27 -35.75 10.39 25.71
CA SER A 27 -35.83 11.84 25.55
C SER A 27 -35.71 12.25 24.08
N VAL A 28 -34.78 11.67 23.33
CA VAL A 28 -34.64 11.91 21.89
C VAL A 28 -35.91 11.48 21.15
N LEU A 29 -36.47 10.32 21.49
CA LEU A 29 -37.73 9.83 20.94
C LEU A 29 -38.97 10.67 21.32
N ALA A 30 -38.87 11.52 22.35
CA ALA A 30 -39.94 12.42 22.77
C ALA A 30 -39.87 13.79 22.05
N LEU A 31 -38.76 14.09 21.37
CA LEU A 31 -38.63 15.32 20.58
C LEU A 31 -39.53 15.26 19.34
N PRO A 32 -40.25 16.34 18.99
CA PRO A 32 -41.07 16.39 17.79
C PRO A 32 -40.25 16.26 16.50
N GLU A 33 -39.08 16.90 16.46
CA GLU A 33 -38.13 16.87 15.35
C GLU A 33 -36.69 16.82 15.90
N PRO A 34 -36.13 15.63 16.16
CA PRO A 34 -34.73 15.51 16.55
C PRO A 34 -33.81 15.87 15.38
N SER A 35 -32.64 16.45 15.67
CA SER A 35 -31.65 16.68 14.62
C SER A 35 -31.18 15.35 14.02
N ALA A 36 -30.86 15.35 12.72
CA ALA A 36 -30.38 14.16 12.01
C ALA A 36 -29.14 13.53 12.68
N SER A 37 -28.21 14.36 13.16
CA SER A 37 -27.01 13.91 13.86
C SER A 37 -27.32 13.22 15.20
N ILE A 38 -28.19 13.81 16.02
CA ILE A 38 -28.59 13.24 17.32
C ILE A 38 -29.36 11.94 17.10
N LEU A 39 -30.24 11.89 16.10
CA LEU A 39 -31.02 10.70 15.80
C LEU A 39 -30.13 9.57 15.23
N SER A 40 -29.22 9.88 14.32
CA SER A 40 -28.24 8.93 13.79
C SER A 40 -27.37 8.34 14.91
N PHE A 41 -26.87 9.18 15.82
CA PHE A 41 -26.15 8.75 17.02
C PHE A 41 -27.02 7.83 17.89
N THR A 42 -28.27 8.21 18.13
CA THR A 42 -29.20 7.44 18.96
C THR A 42 -29.48 6.06 18.37
N LEU A 43 -29.64 5.96 17.04
CA LEU A 43 -29.81 4.69 16.34
C LEU A 43 -28.58 3.78 16.50
N ARG A 44 -27.37 4.33 16.29
CA ARG A 44 -26.11 3.58 16.47
C ARG A 44 -25.94 3.11 17.92
N LEU A 45 -26.14 4.02 18.87
CA LEU A 45 -26.02 3.72 20.30
C LEU A 45 -27.01 2.63 20.72
N ALA A 46 -28.28 2.75 20.32
CA ALA A 46 -29.30 1.75 20.61
C ALA A 46 -28.94 0.38 20.02
N GLY A 47 -28.39 0.34 18.81
CA GLY A 47 -27.87 -0.87 18.17
C GLY A 47 -26.75 -1.54 18.96
N ILE A 48 -25.73 -0.77 19.39
CA ILE A 48 -24.60 -1.26 20.18
C ILE A 48 -25.07 -1.80 21.54
N LEU A 49 -26.00 -1.11 22.20
CA LEU A 49 -26.57 -1.57 23.46
C LEU A 49 -27.36 -2.88 23.23
N ALA A 50 -28.11 -2.96 22.13
CA ALA A 50 -28.90 -4.12 21.73
C ALA A 50 -28.10 -5.30 21.14
N ALA A 51 -26.77 -5.18 21.00
CA ALA A 51 -25.89 -6.27 20.54
C ALA A 51 -25.92 -7.51 21.45
N SER A 52 -26.21 -7.34 22.74
CA SER A 52 -26.40 -8.43 23.70
C SER A 52 -27.88 -8.79 23.81
N GLU A 53 -28.20 -10.08 23.82
CA GLU A 53 -29.58 -10.57 23.91
C GLU A 53 -30.32 -10.05 25.15
N ASN A 54 -29.67 -10.05 26.32
CA ASN A 54 -30.27 -9.57 27.56
C ASN A 54 -30.63 -8.07 27.48
N ARG A 55 -29.71 -7.26 26.94
CA ARG A 55 -29.91 -5.80 26.79
C ARG A 55 -30.94 -5.49 25.70
N PHE A 56 -30.95 -6.27 24.62
CA PHE A 56 -31.98 -6.21 23.60
C PHE A 56 -33.36 -6.44 24.21
N GLN A 57 -33.53 -7.50 25.00
CA GLN A 57 -34.81 -7.81 25.64
C GLN A 57 -35.26 -6.67 26.58
N HIS A 58 -34.34 -6.08 27.34
CA HIS A 58 -34.62 -4.93 28.19
C HIS A 58 -35.13 -3.72 27.38
N LEU A 59 -34.38 -3.30 26.35
CA LEU A 59 -34.76 -2.16 25.50
C LEU A 59 -36.06 -2.43 24.72
N GLN A 60 -36.33 -3.69 24.38
CA GLN A 60 -37.58 -4.10 23.74
C GLN A 60 -38.77 -4.07 24.70
N GLN A 61 -38.60 -4.46 25.97
CA GLN A 61 -39.63 -4.35 27.02
C GLN A 61 -40.04 -2.89 27.26
N GLU A 62 -39.07 -1.97 27.21
CA GLU A 62 -39.30 -0.52 27.28
C GLU A 62 -39.84 0.07 25.97
N LYS A 63 -40.04 -0.75 24.93
CA LYS A 63 -40.52 -0.37 23.59
C LYS A 63 -39.61 0.65 22.87
N LEU A 64 -38.36 0.79 23.27
CA LEU A 64 -37.43 1.75 22.66
C LEU A 64 -37.01 1.29 21.27
N LEU A 65 -36.70 -0.01 21.09
CA LEU A 65 -36.26 -0.55 19.80
C LEU A 65 -37.37 -0.50 18.75
N VAL A 66 -38.61 -0.83 19.10
CA VAL A 66 -39.74 -0.73 18.15
C VAL A 66 -40.00 0.71 17.70
N ARG A 67 -39.75 1.70 18.57
CA ARG A 67 -39.90 3.13 18.26
C ARG A 67 -38.72 3.69 17.46
N LEU A 68 -37.54 3.07 17.51
CA LEU A 68 -36.38 3.49 16.73
C LEU A 68 -36.28 2.79 15.38
N PHE A 69 -36.59 1.49 15.33
CA PHE A 69 -36.35 0.64 14.15
C PHE A 69 -37.63 0.09 13.52
N GLY A 70 -38.79 0.22 14.17
CA GLY A 70 -40.09 -0.18 13.64
C GLY A 70 -40.79 0.91 12.84
N ARG A 71 -42.06 0.67 12.50
CA ARG A 71 -42.89 1.58 11.67
C ARG A 71 -43.11 2.97 12.28
N ASP A 72 -43.10 3.05 13.61
CA ASP A 72 -43.25 4.31 14.37
C ASP A 72 -41.93 5.09 14.49
N GLY A 73 -40.84 4.56 13.91
CA GLY A 73 -39.52 5.20 13.90
C GLY A 73 -39.33 6.19 12.74
N PRO A 74 -38.08 6.48 12.36
CA PRO A 74 -37.80 7.57 11.43
C PRO A 74 -38.33 7.33 10.02
N LEU A 75 -38.66 6.08 9.65
CA LEU A 75 -39.03 5.66 8.29
C LEU A 75 -40.11 6.51 7.61
N ASN A 76 -41.07 7.06 8.38
CA ASN A 76 -42.17 7.86 7.87
C ASN A 76 -42.01 9.38 8.14
N SER A 77 -40.83 9.80 8.60
CA SER A 77 -40.53 11.17 8.99
C SER A 77 -39.62 11.88 7.97
N ALA A 78 -39.68 13.22 7.92
CA ALA A 78 -38.85 14.00 7.00
C ALA A 78 -37.34 13.83 7.25
N VAL A 79 -36.93 13.48 8.48
CA VAL A 79 -35.51 13.24 8.82
C VAL A 79 -34.95 11.95 8.19
N TRP A 80 -35.80 11.05 7.67
CA TRP A 80 -35.34 9.87 6.92
C TRP A 80 -34.70 10.22 5.58
N GLU A 81 -35.02 11.38 5.01
CA GLU A 81 -34.39 11.87 3.78
C GLU A 81 -32.90 12.23 3.99
N ASP A 82 -32.44 12.36 5.23
CA ASP A 82 -31.04 12.56 5.55
C ASP A 82 -30.25 11.22 5.50
N ALA A 83 -29.18 11.19 4.70
CA ALA A 83 -28.35 9.99 4.53
C ALA A 83 -27.69 9.53 5.83
N SER A 84 -27.39 10.44 6.76
CA SER A 84 -26.80 10.11 8.07
C SER A 84 -27.77 9.33 8.96
N VAL A 85 -29.08 9.59 8.84
CA VAL A 85 -30.13 8.86 9.58
C VAL A 85 -30.29 7.46 9.01
N ARG A 86 -30.31 7.31 7.67
CA ARG A 86 -30.39 5.99 7.03
C ARG A 86 -29.15 5.14 7.29
N SER A 87 -27.96 5.75 7.23
CA SER A 87 -26.69 5.09 7.63
C SER A 87 -26.72 4.69 9.11
N GLY A 88 -27.13 5.60 10.01
CA GLY A 88 -27.26 5.29 11.44
C GLY A 88 -28.26 4.18 11.73
N TRP A 89 -29.36 4.12 10.98
CA TRP A 89 -30.35 3.04 11.07
C TRP A 89 -29.76 1.69 10.64
N VAL A 90 -29.11 1.62 9.48
CA VAL A 90 -28.49 0.38 8.98
C VAL A 90 -27.39 -0.11 9.91
N GLU A 91 -26.52 0.79 10.38
CA GLU A 91 -25.42 0.44 11.29
C GLU A 91 -25.92 0.05 12.68
N GLY A 92 -26.97 0.71 13.19
CA GLY A 92 -27.61 0.34 14.44
C GLY A 92 -28.23 -1.06 14.35
N VAL A 93 -28.95 -1.34 13.26
CA VAL A 93 -29.49 -2.67 12.97
C VAL A 93 -28.40 -3.73 12.83
N HIS A 94 -27.34 -3.44 12.08
CA HIS A 94 -26.22 -4.36 11.91
C HIS A 94 -25.58 -4.69 13.27
N SER A 95 -25.36 -3.65 14.09
CA SER A 95 -24.76 -3.79 15.43
C SER A 95 -25.60 -4.61 16.41
N MET A 96 -26.94 -4.63 16.27
CA MET A 96 -27.79 -5.49 17.12
C MET A 96 -27.95 -6.92 16.59
N MET A 97 -27.61 -7.17 15.32
CA MET A 97 -27.88 -8.42 14.60
C MET A 97 -26.89 -9.53 14.97
N HIS A 98 -26.84 -9.93 16.24
CA HIS A 98 -25.95 -11.00 16.71
C HIS A 98 -26.68 -12.19 17.32
N HIS A 99 -28.01 -12.10 17.46
CA HIS A 99 -28.82 -13.11 18.15
C HIS A 99 -30.22 -13.24 17.52
N GLN A 100 -30.90 -14.35 17.85
CA GLN A 100 -32.19 -14.71 17.26
C GLN A 100 -33.33 -13.73 17.54
N PRO A 101 -33.48 -13.18 18.77
CA PRO A 101 -34.52 -12.19 19.03
C PRO A 101 -34.44 -10.94 18.13
N ALA A 102 -33.22 -10.42 17.85
CA ALA A 102 -33.04 -9.30 16.93
C ALA A 102 -33.44 -9.63 15.50
N LEU A 103 -33.07 -10.82 15.02
CA LEU A 103 -33.46 -11.30 13.69
C LEU A 103 -34.99 -11.37 13.56
N HIS A 104 -35.65 -12.03 14.51
CA HIS A 104 -37.10 -12.18 14.52
C HIS A 104 -37.83 -10.84 14.62
N PHE A 105 -37.30 -9.91 15.42
CA PHE A 105 -37.81 -8.55 15.55
C PHE A 105 -37.88 -7.83 14.20
N LEU A 106 -36.84 -7.89 13.38
CA LEU A 106 -36.84 -7.25 12.06
C LEU A 106 -37.68 -7.99 11.04
N CYS A 107 -37.63 -9.33 11.02
CA CYS A 107 -38.42 -10.12 10.07
C CYS A 107 -39.92 -9.87 10.26
N ASN A 108 -40.40 -9.82 11.51
CA ASN A 108 -41.81 -9.54 11.80
C ASN A 108 -42.16 -8.05 11.67
N GLY A 109 -41.19 -7.15 11.87
CA GLY A 109 -41.38 -5.71 11.84
C GLY A 109 -41.47 -5.09 10.43
N GLY A 110 -41.23 -5.88 9.38
CA GLY A 110 -41.10 -5.37 8.00
C GLY A 110 -39.74 -4.72 7.71
N GLY A 111 -38.74 -4.92 8.58
CA GLY A 111 -37.41 -4.34 8.41
C GLY A 111 -36.67 -4.86 7.17
N ILE A 112 -36.95 -6.10 6.75
CA ILE A 112 -36.39 -6.69 5.52
C ILE A 112 -36.74 -5.83 4.30
N ASP A 113 -37.99 -5.39 4.18
CA ASP A 113 -38.45 -4.58 3.04
C ASP A 113 -37.77 -3.20 3.00
N VAL A 114 -37.52 -2.62 4.18
CA VAL A 114 -36.75 -1.37 4.32
C VAL A 114 -35.32 -1.59 3.83
N ILE A 115 -34.67 -2.66 4.25
CA ILE A 115 -33.27 -2.94 3.86
C ILE A 115 -33.17 -3.18 2.35
N PHE A 116 -34.09 -3.93 1.75
CA PHE A 116 -34.15 -4.10 0.28
C PHE A 116 -34.35 -2.75 -0.44
N THR A 117 -35.21 -1.87 0.10
CA THR A 117 -35.39 -0.52 -0.47
C THR A 117 -34.09 0.28 -0.41
N LEU A 118 -33.34 0.17 0.70
CA LEU A 118 -32.06 0.85 0.90
C LEU A 118 -30.94 0.33 -0.01
N GLN A 119 -31.07 -0.84 -0.64
CA GLN A 119 -30.10 -1.26 -1.68
C GLN A 119 -30.14 -0.35 -2.92
N GLY A 120 -31.22 0.41 -3.11
CA GLY A 120 -31.36 1.44 -4.14
C GLY A 120 -31.07 2.86 -3.65
N ASP A 121 -30.45 3.03 -2.49
CA ASP A 121 -30.20 4.36 -1.92
C ASP A 121 -29.27 5.20 -2.81
N PRO A 122 -29.52 6.52 -2.95
CA PRO A 122 -28.61 7.43 -3.64
C PRO A 122 -27.21 7.48 -3.00
N SER A 123 -27.09 7.21 -1.70
CA SER A 123 -25.81 7.10 -1.01
C SER A 123 -25.22 5.70 -1.21
N LEU A 124 -24.07 5.62 -1.89
CA LEU A 124 -23.34 4.37 -2.10
C LEU A 124 -22.98 3.67 -0.77
N PHE A 125 -22.72 4.43 0.29
CA PHE A 125 -22.41 3.88 1.61
C PHE A 125 -23.62 3.19 2.23
N VAL A 126 -24.80 3.80 2.13
CA VAL A 126 -26.06 3.22 2.65
C VAL A 126 -26.44 1.98 1.85
N ALA A 127 -26.38 2.05 0.52
CA ALA A 127 -26.68 0.92 -0.36
C ALA A 127 -25.75 -0.28 -0.15
N SER A 128 -24.46 -0.02 0.05
CA SER A 128 -23.47 -1.05 0.36
C SER A 128 -23.71 -1.67 1.74
N ALA A 129 -23.93 -0.86 2.77
CA ALA A 129 -24.20 -1.33 4.13
C ALA A 129 -25.50 -2.15 4.21
N ALA A 130 -26.54 -1.74 3.47
CA ALA A 130 -27.79 -2.50 3.38
C ALA A 130 -27.58 -3.89 2.75
N SER A 131 -26.75 -3.98 1.70
CA SER A 131 -26.42 -5.26 1.06
C SER A 131 -25.62 -6.17 2.01
N GLN A 132 -24.64 -5.62 2.73
CA GLN A 132 -23.88 -6.36 3.74
C GLN A 132 -24.78 -6.85 4.89
N LEU A 133 -25.72 -6.03 5.32
CA LEU A 133 -26.69 -6.39 6.35
C LEU A 133 -27.59 -7.56 5.90
N LEU A 134 -28.06 -7.58 4.65
CA LEU A 134 -28.83 -8.72 4.11
C LEU A 134 -28.00 -10.01 4.10
N VAL A 135 -26.73 -9.94 3.71
CA VAL A 135 -25.81 -11.08 3.76
C VAL A 135 -25.66 -11.59 5.19
N HIS A 136 -25.46 -10.68 6.14
CA HIS A 136 -25.30 -11.00 7.55
C HIS A 136 -26.58 -11.63 8.13
N MET A 137 -27.75 -11.06 7.84
CA MET A 137 -29.05 -11.60 8.26
C MET A 137 -29.32 -12.99 7.69
N LEU A 138 -29.02 -13.20 6.40
CA LEU A 138 -29.19 -14.50 5.75
C LEU A 138 -28.28 -15.56 6.39
N THR A 139 -27.01 -15.21 6.60
CA THR A 139 -26.02 -16.10 7.22
C THR A 139 -26.42 -16.46 8.65
N LEU A 140 -26.75 -15.44 9.46
CA LEU A 140 -27.20 -15.64 10.84
C LEU A 140 -28.46 -16.51 10.89
N SER A 141 -29.44 -16.28 10.02
CA SER A 141 -30.69 -17.03 9.98
C SER A 141 -30.47 -18.52 9.71
N VAL A 142 -29.54 -18.85 8.82
CA VAL A 142 -29.23 -20.25 8.48
C VAL A 142 -28.44 -20.91 9.60
N GLU A 143 -27.38 -20.27 10.09
CA GLU A 143 -26.48 -20.85 11.09
C GLU A 143 -27.14 -21.09 12.45
N SER A 144 -28.14 -20.29 12.82
CA SER A 144 -28.82 -20.38 14.11
C SER A 144 -29.91 -21.44 14.19
N GLU A 145 -30.62 -21.69 13.09
CA GLU A 145 -31.85 -22.50 13.08
C GLU A 145 -31.65 -23.88 12.42
N THR A 146 -30.59 -24.08 11.62
CA THR A 146 -30.40 -25.34 10.87
C THR A 146 -29.50 -26.34 11.59
N THR A 147 -30.12 -27.39 12.13
CA THR A 147 -29.42 -28.58 12.69
C THR A 147 -29.24 -29.71 11.67
N LYS A 148 -29.82 -29.57 10.48
CA LYS A 148 -29.82 -30.59 9.40
C LYS A 148 -29.27 -29.98 8.11
N PRO A 149 -28.72 -30.80 7.19
CA PRO A 149 -28.32 -30.35 5.87
C PRO A 149 -29.52 -29.79 5.11
N LEU A 150 -29.39 -28.57 4.58
CA LEU A 150 -30.41 -27.95 3.75
C LEU A 150 -30.56 -28.69 2.42
N SER A 151 -31.80 -28.78 1.92
CA SER A 151 -32.10 -29.28 0.57
C SER A 151 -32.66 -28.16 -0.30
N THR A 152 -32.79 -28.41 -1.61
CA THR A 152 -33.35 -27.45 -2.57
C THR A 152 -34.86 -27.23 -2.42
N LYS A 153 -35.50 -27.79 -1.39
CA LYS A 153 -36.93 -27.59 -1.10
C LYS A 153 -37.11 -26.41 -0.14
N ASP A 154 -38.01 -25.50 -0.49
CA ASP A 154 -38.31 -24.29 0.31
C ASP A 154 -38.57 -24.59 1.79
N CYS A 155 -39.30 -25.66 2.09
CA CYS A 155 -39.72 -26.03 3.44
C CYS A 155 -38.57 -26.32 4.43
N ASP A 156 -37.34 -26.50 3.95
CA ASP A 156 -36.18 -26.79 4.80
C ASP A 156 -35.45 -25.52 5.28
N TRP A 157 -35.71 -24.36 4.67
CA TRP A 157 -35.07 -23.09 5.01
C TRP A 157 -35.75 -22.38 6.19
N PRO A 158 -34.98 -21.70 7.07
CA PRO A 158 -35.51 -20.79 8.09
C PRO A 158 -36.45 -19.73 7.52
N ALA A 159 -37.45 -19.30 8.29
CA ALA A 159 -38.49 -18.37 7.79
C ALA A 159 -37.91 -17.03 7.29
N CYS A 160 -36.95 -16.45 8.03
CA CYS A 160 -36.28 -15.22 7.61
C CYS A 160 -35.42 -15.44 6.35
N ALA A 161 -34.68 -16.54 6.28
CA ALA A 161 -33.91 -16.91 5.09
C ALA A 161 -34.82 -17.10 3.86
N GLN A 162 -35.96 -17.78 3.99
CA GLN A 162 -36.95 -17.94 2.92
C GLN A 162 -37.44 -16.60 2.38
N MET A 163 -37.72 -15.63 3.26
CA MET A 163 -38.14 -14.28 2.84
C MET A 163 -37.07 -13.59 2.00
N ILE A 164 -35.80 -13.64 2.44
CA ILE A 164 -34.68 -13.01 1.72
C ILE A 164 -34.44 -13.71 0.38
N ILE A 165 -34.41 -15.05 0.36
CA ILE A 165 -34.18 -15.85 -0.86
C ILE A 165 -35.29 -15.60 -1.88
N LYS A 166 -36.55 -15.64 -1.45
CA LYS A 166 -37.68 -15.34 -2.33
C LYS A 166 -37.59 -13.94 -2.93
N ARG A 167 -37.20 -12.94 -2.15
CA ARG A 167 -37.00 -11.57 -2.65
C ARG A 167 -35.88 -11.48 -3.69
N ILE A 168 -34.80 -12.24 -3.51
CA ILE A 168 -33.72 -12.35 -4.50
C ILE A 168 -34.26 -12.98 -5.78
N GLU A 169 -34.97 -14.10 -5.68
CA GLU A 169 -35.56 -14.81 -6.83
C GLU A 169 -36.55 -13.93 -7.60
N ASP A 170 -37.49 -13.29 -6.90
CA ASP A 170 -38.47 -12.36 -7.47
C ASP A 170 -37.78 -11.18 -8.19
N SER A 171 -36.66 -10.70 -7.64
CA SER A 171 -35.91 -9.58 -8.20
C SER A 171 -35.08 -9.98 -9.42
N LEU A 172 -34.54 -11.20 -9.44
CA LEU A 172 -33.88 -11.78 -10.63
C LEU A 172 -34.89 -12.09 -11.75
N GLN A 173 -36.11 -12.47 -11.43
CA GLN A 173 -37.17 -12.70 -12.42
C GLN A 173 -37.89 -11.42 -12.85
N SER A 174 -37.52 -10.27 -12.28
CA SER A 174 -38.13 -8.98 -12.58
C SER A 174 -37.71 -8.46 -13.96
N SER A 175 -38.59 -7.71 -14.62
CA SER A 175 -38.25 -6.96 -15.84
C SER A 175 -37.45 -5.67 -15.56
N SER A 176 -37.23 -5.32 -14.29
CA SER A 176 -36.51 -4.10 -13.89
C SER A 176 -35.01 -4.34 -13.81
N ALA A 177 -34.24 -3.66 -14.67
CA ALA A 177 -32.77 -3.75 -14.66
C ALA A 177 -32.17 -3.41 -13.28
N SER A 178 -32.73 -2.44 -12.56
CA SER A 178 -32.25 -2.05 -11.23
C SER A 178 -32.43 -3.15 -10.19
N HIS A 179 -33.54 -3.91 -10.24
CA HIS A 179 -33.79 -5.02 -9.31
C HIS A 179 -32.84 -6.20 -9.58
N ILE A 180 -32.59 -6.50 -10.86
CA ILE A 180 -31.60 -7.50 -11.27
C ILE A 180 -30.21 -7.07 -10.78
N GLU A 181 -29.81 -5.83 -11.01
CA GLU A 181 -28.52 -5.28 -10.57
C GLU A 181 -28.31 -5.38 -9.06
N GLN A 182 -29.31 -4.98 -8.27
CA GLN A 182 -29.25 -5.04 -6.81
C GLN A 182 -29.10 -6.48 -6.32
N SER A 183 -29.82 -7.41 -6.94
CA SER A 183 -29.77 -8.84 -6.59
C SER A 183 -28.42 -9.46 -6.94
N LEU A 184 -27.87 -9.14 -8.12
CA LEU A 184 -26.54 -9.61 -8.52
C LEU A 184 -25.44 -9.03 -7.62
N LYS A 185 -25.54 -7.76 -7.21
CA LYS A 185 -24.61 -7.15 -6.23
C LYS A 185 -24.70 -7.84 -4.88
N LEU A 186 -25.90 -8.13 -4.41
CA LEU A 186 -26.13 -8.86 -3.16
C LEU A 186 -25.52 -10.27 -3.22
N LEU A 187 -25.80 -11.02 -4.29
CA LEU A 187 -25.24 -12.36 -4.50
C LEU A 187 -23.72 -12.33 -4.58
N THR A 188 -23.15 -11.36 -5.30
CA THR A 188 -21.70 -11.18 -5.39
C THR A 188 -21.09 -10.97 -4.00
N SER A 189 -21.70 -10.10 -3.18
CA SER A 189 -21.26 -9.89 -1.80
C SER A 189 -21.39 -11.16 -0.97
N LEU A 190 -22.51 -11.88 -1.11
CA LEU A 190 -22.78 -13.11 -0.37
C LEU A 190 -21.73 -14.19 -0.65
N PHE A 191 -21.49 -14.51 -1.93
CA PHE A 191 -20.51 -15.54 -2.31
C PHE A 191 -19.07 -15.10 -2.06
N GLY A 192 -18.79 -13.79 -2.04
CA GLY A 192 -17.47 -13.26 -1.70
C GLY A 192 -17.14 -13.36 -0.20
N SER A 193 -18.15 -13.24 0.69
CA SER A 193 -17.92 -13.23 2.14
C SER A 193 -18.30 -14.52 2.87
N CYS A 194 -19.21 -15.33 2.33
CA CYS A 194 -19.71 -16.55 2.98
C CYS A 194 -19.17 -17.82 2.31
N ARG A 195 -18.56 -18.70 3.11
CA ARG A 195 -17.97 -19.98 2.66
C ARG A 195 -18.73 -21.22 3.16
N ALA A 196 -19.96 -21.03 3.62
CA ALA A 196 -20.76 -22.10 4.19
C ALA A 196 -21.36 -23.00 3.09
N THR A 197 -21.52 -24.30 3.36
CA THR A 197 -21.96 -25.28 2.35
C THR A 197 -23.38 -25.02 1.82
N TRP A 198 -24.23 -24.34 2.58
CA TRP A 198 -25.60 -24.01 2.14
C TRP A 198 -25.63 -23.08 0.93
N THR A 199 -24.55 -22.33 0.65
CA THR A 199 -24.49 -21.44 -0.52
C THR A 199 -24.56 -22.21 -1.84
N GLU A 200 -24.14 -23.49 -1.85
CA GLU A 200 -24.31 -24.38 -3.00
C GLU A 200 -25.80 -24.66 -3.28
N VAL A 201 -26.59 -24.87 -2.22
CA VAL A 201 -28.04 -25.11 -2.33
C VAL A 201 -28.75 -23.87 -2.88
N LEU A 202 -28.38 -22.69 -2.40
CA LEU A 202 -28.88 -21.42 -2.95
C LEU A 202 -28.54 -21.29 -4.43
N TRP A 203 -27.29 -21.58 -4.80
CA TRP A 203 -26.84 -21.53 -6.18
C TRP A 203 -27.67 -22.41 -7.11
N LEU A 204 -27.97 -23.66 -6.70
CA LEU A 204 -28.78 -24.58 -7.50
C LEU A 204 -30.19 -24.04 -7.80
N GLY A 205 -30.76 -23.20 -6.92
CA GLY A 205 -32.06 -22.55 -7.12
C GLY A 205 -32.01 -21.43 -8.17
N ILE A 206 -30.92 -20.67 -8.23
CA ILE A 206 -30.80 -19.47 -9.08
C ILE A 206 -29.99 -19.68 -10.37
N ALA A 207 -29.20 -20.75 -10.48
CA ALA A 207 -28.23 -20.95 -11.56
C ALA A 207 -28.82 -20.82 -12.97
N LYS A 208 -30.02 -21.37 -13.21
CA LYS A 208 -30.69 -21.30 -14.51
C LYS A 208 -31.07 -19.87 -14.91
N GLN A 209 -31.47 -19.05 -13.94
CA GLN A 209 -31.80 -17.65 -14.18
C GLN A 209 -30.53 -16.81 -14.45
N ILE A 210 -29.43 -17.16 -13.79
CA ILE A 210 -28.12 -16.54 -14.07
C ILE A 210 -27.62 -16.94 -15.48
N GLU A 211 -27.84 -18.19 -15.88
CA GLU A 211 -27.51 -18.69 -17.22
C GLU A 211 -28.28 -17.96 -18.33
N SER A 212 -29.58 -17.70 -18.16
CA SER A 212 -30.36 -17.00 -19.18
C SER A 212 -29.82 -15.59 -19.46
N PHE A 213 -29.30 -14.89 -18.44
CA PHE A 213 -28.71 -13.55 -18.60
C PHE A 213 -27.41 -13.51 -19.42
N LEU A 214 -26.72 -14.64 -19.61
CA LEU A 214 -25.57 -14.70 -20.52
C LEU A 214 -26.00 -14.72 -21.99
N THR A 215 -27.19 -15.28 -22.25
CA THR A 215 -27.72 -15.45 -23.62
C THR A 215 -28.64 -14.31 -24.06
N GLU A 216 -29.22 -13.56 -23.13
CA GLU A 216 -30.14 -12.46 -23.42
C GLU A 216 -29.42 -11.11 -23.54
N GLU A 217 -29.33 -10.58 -24.77
CA GLU A 217 -28.69 -9.26 -25.05
C GLU A 217 -29.41 -8.06 -24.40
N THR A 218 -30.64 -8.23 -23.94
CA THR A 218 -31.49 -7.17 -23.39
C THR A 218 -31.09 -6.73 -21.98
N VAL A 219 -30.33 -7.54 -21.25
CA VAL A 219 -29.97 -7.29 -19.85
C VAL A 219 -28.53 -6.76 -19.77
N GLN A 220 -28.35 -5.49 -19.37
CA GLN A 220 -27.02 -4.87 -19.17
C GLN A 220 -26.26 -5.39 -17.92
N ALA A 221 -26.41 -6.68 -17.57
CA ALA A 221 -25.85 -7.28 -16.36
C ALA A 221 -24.54 -8.07 -16.59
N GLN A 222 -24.12 -8.25 -17.84
CA GLN A 222 -22.99 -9.10 -18.25
C GLN A 222 -21.70 -8.91 -17.44
N HIS A 223 -21.31 -7.66 -17.13
CA HIS A 223 -20.11 -7.37 -16.33
C HIS A 223 -20.25 -7.78 -14.84
N MET A 224 -21.47 -7.71 -14.27
CA MET A 224 -21.72 -8.18 -12.90
C MET A 224 -21.71 -9.69 -12.81
N LEU A 225 -22.15 -10.38 -13.88
CA LEU A 225 -22.09 -11.85 -13.96
C LEU A 225 -20.64 -12.34 -13.87
N ALA A 226 -19.72 -11.71 -14.60
CA ALA A 226 -18.29 -12.02 -14.51
C ALA A 226 -17.76 -11.89 -13.07
N ASN A 227 -18.15 -10.83 -12.35
CA ASN A 227 -17.75 -10.62 -10.96
C ASN A 227 -18.39 -11.63 -10.00
N LEU A 228 -19.66 -11.96 -10.18
CA LEU A 228 -20.37 -12.98 -9.41
C LEU A 228 -19.69 -14.35 -9.54
N LEU A 229 -19.49 -14.80 -10.78
CA LEU A 229 -18.84 -16.09 -11.08
C LEU A 229 -17.42 -16.16 -10.54
N LEU A 230 -16.68 -15.04 -10.60
CA LEU A 230 -15.36 -14.97 -10.01
C LEU A 230 -15.41 -15.15 -8.48
N ASN A 231 -16.25 -14.39 -7.76
CA ASN A 231 -16.37 -14.54 -6.31
C ASN A 231 -16.76 -15.96 -5.89
N MET A 232 -17.65 -16.60 -6.66
CA MET A 232 -18.00 -18.00 -6.47
C MET A 232 -16.84 -18.97 -6.69
N ALA A 233 -16.04 -18.77 -7.75
CA ALA A 233 -14.91 -19.64 -8.06
C ALA A 233 -13.81 -19.61 -6.98
N TRP A 234 -13.71 -18.52 -6.22
CA TRP A 234 -12.78 -18.39 -5.09
C TRP A 234 -13.31 -19.01 -3.79
N SER A 235 -14.58 -19.42 -3.75
CA SER A 235 -15.16 -20.12 -2.61
C SER A 235 -14.79 -21.61 -2.66
N PRO A 236 -14.34 -22.20 -1.53
CA PRO A 236 -13.97 -23.62 -1.48
C PRO A 236 -15.15 -24.55 -1.77
N VAL A 237 -16.39 -24.06 -1.62
CA VAL A 237 -17.62 -24.82 -1.84
C VAL A 237 -17.76 -25.26 -3.31
N PHE A 238 -17.33 -24.43 -4.26
CA PHE A 238 -17.48 -24.68 -5.69
C PHE A 238 -16.21 -25.26 -6.36
N CYS A 239 -15.16 -25.52 -5.58
CA CYS A 239 -13.88 -26.03 -6.10
C CYS A 239 -13.95 -27.49 -6.55
N ASP A 240 -14.70 -28.33 -5.84
CA ASP A 240 -14.73 -29.79 -6.05
C ASP A 240 -16.04 -30.27 -6.74
N THR A 241 -16.91 -29.35 -7.17
CA THR A 241 -18.15 -29.68 -7.89
C THR A 241 -17.85 -30.11 -9.33
N GLU A 242 -17.81 -31.41 -9.59
CA GLU A 242 -17.93 -31.97 -10.95
C GLU A 242 -19.36 -31.72 -11.48
N GLY A 243 -19.67 -30.49 -11.94
CA GLY A 243 -20.99 -30.15 -12.48
C GLY A 243 -21.30 -28.65 -12.63
N SER A 244 -22.35 -28.36 -13.41
CA SER A 244 -23.01 -27.08 -13.83
C SER A 244 -22.31 -25.72 -13.66
N PHE A 245 -21.68 -25.41 -12.52
CA PHE A 245 -20.99 -24.15 -12.27
C PHE A 245 -19.85 -23.90 -13.26
N TRP A 246 -18.94 -24.86 -13.41
CA TRP A 246 -17.81 -24.70 -14.34
C TRP A 246 -18.25 -24.63 -15.80
N ALA A 247 -19.34 -25.31 -16.17
CA ALA A 247 -19.96 -25.18 -17.49
C ALA A 247 -20.50 -23.76 -17.73
N LEU A 248 -21.09 -23.14 -16.70
CA LEU A 248 -21.54 -21.75 -16.76
C LEU A 248 -20.36 -20.76 -16.84
N VAL A 249 -19.27 -21.01 -16.11
CA VAL A 249 -18.04 -20.21 -16.22
C VAL A 249 -17.47 -20.29 -17.64
N THR A 250 -17.41 -21.48 -18.23
CA THR A 250 -17.00 -21.67 -19.63
C THR A 250 -17.94 -20.91 -20.58
N SER A 251 -19.25 -21.07 -20.42
CA SER A 251 -20.26 -20.35 -21.21
C SER A 251 -20.10 -18.83 -21.10
N ALA A 252 -19.84 -18.30 -19.90
CA ALA A 252 -19.58 -16.89 -19.69
C ALA A 252 -18.30 -16.44 -20.42
N LEU A 253 -17.23 -17.22 -20.37
CA LEU A 253 -15.99 -16.93 -21.11
C LEU A 253 -16.19 -16.94 -22.64
N GLU A 254 -17.14 -17.72 -23.15
CA GLU A 254 -17.46 -17.80 -24.58
C GLU A 254 -18.35 -16.65 -25.07
N HIS A 255 -19.36 -16.25 -24.29
CA HIS A 255 -20.40 -15.30 -24.72
C HIS A 255 -20.10 -13.85 -24.33
N LEU A 256 -19.34 -13.62 -23.26
CA LEU A 256 -18.97 -12.27 -22.84
C LEU A 256 -17.92 -11.67 -23.78
N THR A 257 -18.00 -10.36 -24.00
CA THR A 257 -16.95 -9.66 -24.75
C THR A 257 -15.60 -9.75 -24.01
N PRO A 258 -14.46 -9.69 -24.71
CA PRO A 258 -13.14 -9.76 -24.05
C PRO A 258 -12.94 -8.72 -22.93
N VAL A 259 -13.57 -7.54 -23.06
CA VAL A 259 -13.53 -6.48 -22.04
C VAL A 259 -14.25 -6.92 -20.75
N GLN A 260 -15.37 -7.63 -20.88
CA GLN A 260 -16.16 -8.13 -19.75
C GLN A 260 -15.58 -9.43 -19.18
N ALA A 261 -15.10 -10.32 -20.04
CA ALA A 261 -14.56 -11.63 -19.68
C ALA A 261 -13.14 -11.54 -19.09
N GLY A 262 -12.36 -10.51 -19.43
CA GLY A 262 -10.96 -10.34 -18.98
C GLY A 262 -10.75 -10.48 -17.46
N PRO A 263 -11.50 -9.75 -16.61
CA PRO A 263 -11.39 -9.88 -15.15
C PRO A 263 -11.73 -11.28 -14.62
N LEU A 264 -12.73 -11.95 -15.22
CA LEU A 264 -13.06 -13.33 -14.89
C LEU A 264 -11.91 -14.25 -15.31
N ALA A 265 -11.41 -14.14 -16.54
CA ALA A 265 -10.33 -14.96 -17.07
C ALA A 265 -9.05 -14.87 -16.22
N VAL A 266 -8.55 -13.66 -15.93
CA VAL A 266 -7.35 -13.48 -15.09
C VAL A 266 -7.58 -14.02 -13.67
N GLY A 267 -8.78 -13.82 -13.13
CA GLY A 267 -9.16 -14.29 -11.81
C GLY A 267 -9.22 -15.82 -11.73
N ILE A 268 -9.70 -16.50 -12.77
CA ILE A 268 -9.68 -17.96 -12.88
C ILE A 268 -8.26 -18.50 -13.04
N LEU A 269 -7.40 -17.85 -13.83
CA LEU A 269 -6.00 -18.27 -14.02
C LEU A 269 -5.17 -18.17 -12.74
N ARG A 270 -5.61 -17.40 -11.74
CA ARG A 270 -5.00 -17.31 -10.41
C ARG A 270 -5.42 -18.45 -9.47
N LEU A 271 -6.48 -19.19 -9.79
CA LEU A 271 -6.96 -20.28 -8.96
C LEU A 271 -6.08 -21.51 -9.10
N TYR A 272 -5.62 -22.04 -7.96
CA TYR A 272 -4.86 -23.29 -7.93
C TYR A 272 -5.73 -24.50 -8.30
N LYS A 273 -6.95 -24.56 -7.76
CA LYS A 273 -7.95 -25.58 -8.07
C LYS A 273 -8.92 -25.05 -9.12
N CYS A 274 -8.72 -25.45 -10.38
CA CYS A 274 -9.59 -25.12 -11.51
C CYS A 274 -9.50 -26.25 -12.55
N PRO A 275 -10.62 -26.69 -13.16
CA PRO A 275 -10.59 -27.66 -14.26
C PRO A 275 -9.72 -27.17 -15.42
N GLN A 276 -8.96 -28.08 -16.03
CA GLN A 276 -7.99 -27.73 -17.07
C GLN A 276 -8.64 -27.09 -18.30
N ASP A 277 -9.82 -27.55 -18.70
CA ASP A 277 -10.53 -27.03 -19.86
C ASP A 277 -10.97 -25.56 -19.66
N VAL A 278 -11.46 -25.24 -18.46
CA VAL A 278 -11.83 -23.86 -18.08
C VAL A 278 -10.59 -22.97 -18.06
N ARG A 279 -9.47 -23.49 -17.53
CA ARG A 279 -8.19 -22.78 -17.51
C ARG A 279 -7.67 -22.49 -18.92
N ILE A 280 -7.77 -23.46 -19.84
CA ILE A 280 -7.41 -23.27 -21.25
C ILE A 280 -8.33 -22.19 -21.86
N GLN A 281 -9.64 -22.27 -21.64
CA GLN A 281 -10.59 -21.27 -22.16
C GLN A 281 -10.30 -19.86 -21.63
N ALA A 282 -10.02 -19.72 -20.33
CA ALA A 282 -9.66 -18.44 -19.73
C ALA A 282 -8.37 -17.88 -20.33
N LEU A 283 -7.37 -18.73 -20.58
CA LEU A 283 -6.14 -18.35 -21.26
C LEU A 283 -6.41 -17.90 -22.70
N THR A 284 -7.27 -18.61 -23.44
CA THR A 284 -7.68 -18.26 -24.80
C THR A 284 -8.30 -16.88 -24.85
N VAL A 285 -9.29 -16.60 -24.01
CA VAL A 285 -9.98 -15.30 -23.96
C VAL A 285 -9.00 -14.17 -23.64
N LEU A 286 -8.10 -14.39 -22.67
CA LEU A 286 -7.12 -13.39 -22.26
C LEU A 286 -6.10 -13.08 -23.37
N LEU A 287 -5.64 -14.10 -24.10
CA LEU A 287 -4.64 -13.97 -25.16
C LEU A 287 -5.25 -13.66 -26.54
N GLN A 288 -6.57 -13.70 -26.72
CA GLN A 288 -7.21 -13.43 -28.00
C GLN A 288 -6.83 -12.06 -28.61
N PRO A 289 -6.76 -10.94 -27.84
CA PRO A 289 -6.27 -9.67 -28.37
C PRO A 289 -4.81 -9.74 -28.85
N MET A 290 -3.97 -10.54 -28.17
CA MET A 290 -2.57 -10.78 -28.56
C MET A 290 -2.47 -11.42 -29.94
N ASP A 291 -3.22 -12.50 -30.16
CA ASP A 291 -3.31 -13.20 -31.43
C ASP A 291 -3.71 -12.27 -32.57
N CYS A 292 -4.78 -11.47 -32.38
CA CYS A 292 -5.26 -10.54 -33.39
C CYS A 292 -4.19 -9.50 -33.78
N ILE A 293 -3.45 -8.95 -32.81
CA ILE A 293 -2.34 -8.02 -33.10
C ILE A 293 -1.23 -8.71 -33.89
N LEU A 294 -0.79 -9.90 -33.48
CA LEU A 294 0.28 -10.63 -34.15
C LEU A 294 -0.10 -11.00 -35.59
N ARG A 295 -1.33 -11.47 -35.83
CA ARG A 295 -1.87 -11.73 -37.18
C ARG A 295 -1.95 -10.45 -38.01
N ALA A 296 -2.44 -9.37 -37.42
CA ALA A 296 -2.54 -8.07 -38.09
C ALA A 296 -1.17 -7.53 -38.54
N ALA A 297 -0.11 -7.87 -37.79
CA ALA A 297 1.29 -7.56 -38.06
C ALA A 297 2.02 -8.61 -38.92
N SER A 298 1.35 -9.68 -39.34
CA SER A 298 1.93 -10.83 -40.05
C SER A 298 3.13 -11.47 -39.33
N GLN A 299 3.08 -11.47 -37.99
CA GLN A 299 4.08 -12.14 -37.14
C GLN A 299 3.74 -13.63 -36.97
N PRO A 300 4.75 -14.51 -36.82
CA PRO A 300 4.52 -15.94 -36.64
C PRO A 300 3.84 -16.24 -35.29
N LEU A 301 2.85 -17.13 -35.32
CA LEU A 301 2.22 -17.72 -34.14
C LEU A 301 2.89 -19.08 -33.86
N GLU A 302 3.61 -19.21 -32.75
CA GLU A 302 4.40 -20.42 -32.44
C GLU A 302 3.65 -21.45 -31.57
N TYR A 303 2.40 -21.19 -31.18
CA TYR A 303 1.58 -22.06 -30.33
C TYR A 303 0.43 -22.70 -31.12
N ALA A 304 0.75 -23.33 -32.25
CA ALA A 304 -0.20 -24.18 -32.97
C ALA A 304 -0.53 -25.40 -32.09
N GLY A 305 -1.67 -25.38 -31.40
CA GLY A 305 -2.18 -26.50 -30.59
C GLY A 305 -2.87 -26.12 -29.28
N LEU A 306 -2.56 -24.98 -28.66
CA LEU A 306 -3.18 -24.57 -27.37
C LEU A 306 -4.39 -23.65 -27.54
N LEU A 307 -4.43 -22.89 -28.64
CA LEU A 307 -5.41 -21.84 -28.91
C LEU A 307 -6.19 -22.04 -30.23
N ASP A 308 -5.92 -23.11 -30.99
CA ASP A 308 -6.51 -23.32 -32.33
C ASP A 308 -7.91 -23.97 -32.30
N GLU A 309 -8.29 -24.67 -31.23
CA GLU A 309 -9.53 -25.45 -31.17
C GLU A 309 -10.70 -24.75 -30.46
N SER A 310 -10.47 -23.65 -29.74
CA SER A 310 -11.47 -23.00 -28.85
C SER A 310 -11.78 -21.53 -29.15
N VAL A 311 -11.43 -21.04 -30.34
CA VAL A 311 -11.56 -19.60 -30.65
C VAL A 311 -13.02 -19.19 -30.82
N SER A 312 -13.54 -18.49 -29.81
CA SER A 312 -14.70 -17.59 -29.93
C SER A 312 -14.51 -16.66 -31.13
N ASP A 313 -15.58 -16.37 -31.88
CA ASP A 313 -15.55 -15.61 -33.13
C ASP A 313 -14.56 -14.41 -33.12
N PRO A 314 -13.44 -14.45 -33.89
CA PRO A 314 -12.43 -13.40 -33.88
C PRO A 314 -12.98 -12.03 -34.33
N ILE A 315 -14.15 -12.02 -34.99
CA ILE A 315 -14.82 -10.81 -35.47
C ILE A 315 -15.08 -9.81 -34.33
N THR A 316 -15.46 -10.28 -33.14
CA THR A 316 -15.74 -9.39 -32.00
C THR A 316 -14.49 -8.63 -31.55
N VAL A 317 -13.36 -9.31 -31.45
CA VAL A 317 -12.08 -8.71 -31.04
C VAL A 317 -11.54 -7.78 -32.12
N GLU A 318 -11.63 -8.20 -33.39
CA GLU A 318 -11.22 -7.37 -34.52
C GLU A 318 -12.05 -6.09 -34.63
N SER A 319 -13.35 -6.15 -34.36
CA SER A 319 -14.24 -4.99 -34.28
C SER A 319 -13.81 -4.03 -33.16
N LEU A 320 -13.54 -4.55 -31.96
CA LEU A 320 -13.06 -3.75 -30.83
C LEU A 320 -11.69 -3.11 -31.10
N LEU A 321 -10.77 -3.82 -31.76
CA LEU A 321 -9.44 -3.30 -32.15
C LEU A 321 -9.51 -2.30 -33.31
N SER A 322 -10.52 -2.41 -34.18
CA SER A 322 -10.75 -1.48 -35.29
C SER A 322 -11.38 -0.15 -34.84
N SER A 323 -12.03 -0.14 -33.67
CA SER A 323 -12.67 1.05 -33.11
C SER A 323 -11.68 1.87 -32.27
N LYS A 324 -11.63 3.17 -32.54
CA LYS A 324 -10.75 4.12 -31.83
C LYS A 324 -11.07 4.21 -30.33
N SER A 325 -12.33 4.09 -29.94
CA SER A 325 -12.76 4.23 -28.53
C SER A 325 -12.39 3.02 -27.68
N SER A 326 -12.36 1.82 -28.26
CA SER A 326 -12.18 0.55 -27.54
C SER A 326 -10.80 -0.08 -27.70
N CYS A 327 -10.07 0.19 -28.78
CA CYS A 327 -8.79 -0.48 -29.06
C CYS A 327 -7.76 -0.24 -27.95
N ALA A 328 -7.53 1.02 -27.57
CA ALA A 328 -6.58 1.36 -26.51
C ALA A 328 -7.03 0.84 -25.13
N SER A 329 -8.33 0.87 -24.83
CA SER A 329 -8.83 0.36 -23.55
C SER A 329 -8.70 -1.16 -23.45
N LEU A 330 -9.04 -1.89 -24.52
CA LEU A 330 -8.88 -3.35 -24.59
C LEU A 330 -7.41 -3.73 -24.41
N LEU A 331 -6.49 -3.11 -25.16
CA LEU A 331 -5.06 -3.42 -25.02
C LEU A 331 -4.52 -3.08 -23.63
N CYS A 332 -4.87 -1.91 -23.06
CA CYS A 332 -4.43 -1.57 -21.70
C CYS A 332 -4.95 -2.58 -20.67
N GLN A 333 -6.20 -3.04 -20.81
CA GLN A 333 -6.80 -4.03 -19.93
C GLN A 333 -6.10 -5.39 -20.06
N THR A 334 -5.90 -5.87 -21.30
CA THR A 334 -5.14 -7.11 -21.56
C THR A 334 -3.74 -7.04 -20.98
N LEU A 335 -3.03 -5.92 -21.17
CA LEU A 335 -1.69 -5.70 -20.63
C LEU A 335 -1.70 -5.68 -19.09
N ALA A 336 -2.65 -5.01 -18.45
CA ALA A 336 -2.77 -5.01 -16.99
C ALA A 336 -3.02 -6.42 -16.42
N HIS A 337 -3.87 -7.22 -17.08
CA HIS A 337 -4.11 -8.61 -16.69
C HIS A 337 -2.85 -9.48 -16.89
N LEU A 338 -2.08 -9.27 -17.96
CA LEU A 338 -0.81 -9.97 -18.17
C LEU A 338 0.23 -9.58 -17.11
N GLU A 339 0.34 -8.29 -16.77
CA GLU A 339 1.21 -7.80 -15.70
C GLU A 339 0.87 -8.47 -14.36
N GLU A 340 -0.41 -8.55 -14.03
CA GLU A 340 -0.90 -9.22 -12.81
C GLU A 340 -0.47 -10.69 -12.77
N LEU A 341 -0.62 -11.44 -13.86
CA LEU A 341 -0.18 -12.84 -13.92
C LEU A 341 1.35 -12.97 -13.82
N LEU A 342 2.09 -12.08 -14.48
CA LEU A 342 3.55 -12.08 -14.44
C LEU A 342 4.11 -11.69 -13.07
N SER A 343 3.33 -11.02 -12.21
CA SER A 343 3.73 -10.70 -10.84
C SER A 343 3.64 -11.88 -9.86
N LEU A 344 2.99 -12.99 -10.25
CA LEU A 344 2.79 -14.15 -9.38
C LEU A 344 4.05 -15.01 -9.26
N ILE A 345 4.48 -15.30 -8.03
CA ILE A 345 5.66 -16.15 -7.77
C ILE A 345 5.47 -17.56 -8.37
N CYS A 346 4.30 -18.16 -8.18
CA CYS A 346 3.92 -19.46 -8.73
C CYS A 346 2.72 -19.32 -9.65
N LEU A 347 2.95 -19.36 -10.95
CA LEU A 347 1.88 -19.33 -11.94
C LEU A 347 1.43 -20.78 -12.23
N PRO A 348 0.12 -21.10 -12.11
CA PRO A 348 -0.39 -22.45 -12.35
C PRO A 348 -0.57 -22.78 -13.85
N VAL A 349 -0.09 -21.91 -14.75
CA VAL A 349 -0.29 -21.96 -16.20
C VAL A 349 1.04 -21.65 -16.90
N ASP A 350 1.34 -22.37 -17.98
CA ASP A 350 2.47 -22.05 -18.85
C ASP A 350 2.06 -20.97 -19.87
N LEU A 351 2.64 -19.78 -19.74
CA LEU A 351 2.43 -18.68 -20.70
C LEU A 351 3.36 -18.79 -21.90
N PRO A 352 2.92 -18.40 -23.12
CA PRO A 352 3.76 -18.40 -24.31
C PRO A 352 4.71 -17.18 -24.31
N TYR A 353 5.75 -17.21 -23.47
CA TYR A 353 6.64 -16.05 -23.22
C TYR A 353 7.29 -15.45 -24.49
N THR A 354 7.69 -16.29 -25.46
CA THR A 354 8.26 -15.81 -26.73
C THR A 354 7.24 -15.03 -27.55
N SER A 355 6.01 -15.54 -27.66
CA SER A 355 4.92 -14.85 -28.36
C SER A 355 4.48 -13.58 -27.63
N LEU A 356 4.45 -13.61 -26.29
CA LEU A 356 4.20 -12.42 -25.47
C LEU A 356 5.25 -11.34 -25.73
N LEU A 357 6.54 -11.70 -25.77
CA LEU A 357 7.60 -10.74 -26.09
C LEU A 357 7.42 -10.15 -27.50
N ARG A 358 7.13 -10.97 -28.52
CA ARG A 358 6.83 -10.49 -29.89
C ARG A 358 5.64 -9.56 -29.91
N PHE A 359 4.58 -9.89 -29.19
CA PHE A 359 3.38 -9.06 -29.09
C PHE A 359 3.68 -7.69 -28.51
N LEU A 360 4.41 -7.64 -27.39
CA LEU A 360 4.79 -6.38 -26.75
C LEU A 360 5.66 -5.53 -27.69
N MET A 361 6.65 -6.13 -28.34
CA MET A 361 7.48 -5.45 -29.34
C MET A 361 6.64 -4.93 -30.50
N THR A 362 5.70 -5.73 -31.01
CA THR A 362 4.81 -5.37 -32.12
C THR A 362 3.92 -4.17 -31.76
N ILE A 363 3.31 -4.17 -30.56
CA ILE A 363 2.52 -3.04 -30.07
C ILE A 363 3.38 -1.77 -29.97
N LEU A 364 4.58 -1.89 -29.39
CA LEU A 364 5.49 -0.76 -29.22
C LEU A 364 5.95 -0.20 -30.57
N GLN A 365 6.19 -1.06 -31.57
CA GLN A 365 6.52 -0.66 -32.94
C GLN A 365 5.33 -0.03 -33.66
N PHE A 366 4.09 -0.49 -33.45
CA PHE A 366 2.89 0.19 -33.93
C PHE A 366 2.77 1.59 -33.32
N CYS A 367 2.97 1.73 -32.01
CA CYS A 367 2.88 3.02 -31.33
C CYS A 367 3.94 4.03 -31.83
N ASN A 368 5.12 3.56 -32.23
CA ASN A 368 6.18 4.40 -32.82
C ASN A 368 6.06 4.59 -34.34
N GLY A 369 5.15 3.89 -35.01
CA GLY A 369 5.02 3.92 -36.47
C GLY A 369 6.17 3.25 -37.23
N PHE A 370 6.97 2.39 -36.57
CA PHE A 370 8.08 1.68 -37.22
C PHE A 370 7.67 0.41 -37.96
N LEU A 371 6.51 -0.14 -37.62
CA LEU A 371 5.99 -1.32 -38.29
C LEU A 371 5.16 -0.94 -39.52
N SER A 372 5.52 -1.48 -40.68
CA SER A 372 4.70 -1.41 -41.89
C SER A 372 3.58 -2.45 -41.81
N PRO A 373 2.31 -2.05 -41.65
CA PRO A 373 1.21 -2.99 -41.51
C PRO A 373 0.99 -3.74 -42.83
N ALA A 374 0.98 -5.07 -42.76
CA ALA A 374 0.72 -5.92 -43.93
C ALA A 374 -0.78 -6.20 -44.17
N SER A 375 -1.64 -5.92 -43.19
CA SER A 375 -3.09 -6.16 -43.25
C SER A 375 -3.93 -4.88 -43.12
N PRO A 376 -5.19 -4.86 -43.60
CA PRO A 376 -6.11 -3.73 -43.41
C PRO A 376 -6.39 -3.44 -41.93
N LEU A 377 -6.55 -4.50 -41.13
CA LEU A 377 -6.72 -4.40 -39.68
C LEU A 377 -5.47 -3.78 -39.04
N GLY A 378 -4.27 -4.27 -39.40
CA GLY A 378 -3.00 -3.71 -38.92
C GLY A 378 -2.82 -2.24 -39.30
N SER A 379 -3.28 -1.84 -40.48
CA SER A 379 -3.26 -0.43 -40.91
C SER A 379 -4.17 0.45 -40.06
N THR A 380 -5.35 -0.07 -39.70
CA THR A 380 -6.30 0.60 -38.82
C THR A 380 -5.74 0.72 -37.40
N ILE A 381 -5.21 -0.37 -36.86
CA ILE A 381 -4.60 -0.42 -35.52
C ILE A 381 -3.40 0.53 -35.44
N SER A 382 -2.49 0.48 -36.41
CA SER A 382 -1.33 1.40 -36.50
C SER A 382 -1.79 2.86 -36.42
N ARG A 383 -2.79 3.24 -37.23
CA ARG A 383 -3.35 4.60 -37.22
C ARG A 383 -3.97 5.00 -35.86
N ILE A 384 -4.56 4.05 -35.13
CA ILE A 384 -5.15 4.30 -33.81
C ILE A 384 -4.07 4.42 -32.72
N LEU A 385 -3.03 3.58 -32.79
CA LEU A 385 -2.04 3.43 -31.72
C LEU A 385 -0.84 4.37 -31.82
N ILE A 386 -0.56 4.98 -32.97
CA ILE A 386 0.53 5.94 -33.10
C ILE A 386 0.47 6.99 -31.98
N ASN A 387 1.56 7.11 -31.22
CA ASN A 387 1.72 7.98 -30.05
C ASN A 387 0.72 7.73 -28.90
N CYS A 388 0.13 6.54 -28.81
CA CYS A 388 -0.76 6.17 -27.70
C CYS A 388 0.04 5.86 -26.43
N PHE A 389 0.37 6.91 -25.66
CA PHE A 389 1.18 6.80 -24.44
C PHE A 389 0.63 5.82 -23.39
N ARG A 390 -0.71 5.65 -23.31
CA ARG A 390 -1.35 4.71 -22.38
C ARG A 390 -0.96 3.26 -22.69
N VAL A 391 -1.02 2.89 -23.97
CA VAL A 391 -0.65 1.55 -24.44
C VAL A 391 0.85 1.35 -24.35
N GLN A 392 1.65 2.36 -24.74
CA GLN A 392 3.12 2.31 -24.62
C GLN A 392 3.55 2.05 -23.17
N ARG A 393 3.01 2.81 -22.20
CA ARG A 393 3.33 2.63 -20.78
C ARG A 393 2.97 1.23 -20.28
N SER A 394 1.74 0.79 -20.55
CA SER A 394 1.26 -0.53 -20.12
C SER A 394 2.09 -1.65 -20.75
N ALA A 395 2.48 -1.51 -22.03
CA ALA A 395 3.30 -2.49 -22.71
C ALA A 395 4.74 -2.54 -22.16
N LEU A 396 5.32 -1.39 -21.82
CA LEU A 396 6.64 -1.31 -21.20
C LEU A 396 6.65 -1.89 -19.77
N ASP A 397 5.57 -1.73 -19.00
CA ASP A 397 5.42 -2.32 -17.66
C ASP A 397 5.38 -3.86 -17.74
N VAL A 398 4.55 -4.42 -18.63
CA VAL A 398 4.52 -5.87 -18.88
C VAL A 398 5.87 -6.37 -19.42
N LEU A 399 6.50 -5.62 -20.31
CA LEU A 399 7.81 -5.95 -20.85
C LEU A 399 8.89 -6.00 -19.76
N ALA A 400 8.85 -5.06 -18.81
CA ALA A 400 9.73 -5.07 -17.65
C ALA A 400 9.45 -6.30 -16.76
N ALA A 401 8.19 -6.65 -16.48
CA ALA A 401 7.83 -7.84 -15.71
C ALA A 401 8.27 -9.15 -16.39
N LEU A 402 8.24 -9.21 -17.72
CA LEU A 402 8.63 -10.40 -18.49
C LEU A 402 10.13 -10.71 -18.38
N SER A 403 10.97 -9.71 -18.06
CA SER A 403 12.43 -9.90 -17.92
C SER A 403 12.80 -10.97 -16.88
N GLU A 404 11.97 -11.19 -15.87
CA GLU A 404 12.18 -12.16 -14.78
C GLU A 404 11.85 -13.61 -15.19
N ARG A 405 11.24 -13.82 -16.38
CA ARG A 405 10.78 -15.15 -16.86
C ARG A 405 11.74 -15.77 -17.87
N LYS A 406 12.18 -17.01 -17.66
CA LYS A 406 13.08 -17.73 -18.60
C LYS A 406 12.41 -18.02 -19.95
N GLY A 407 13.20 -18.09 -21.04
CA GLY A 407 12.73 -18.58 -22.35
C GLY A 407 12.60 -17.54 -23.48
N CYS A 408 13.05 -16.30 -23.29
CA CYS A 408 12.92 -15.22 -24.28
C CYS A 408 14.22 -14.91 -25.05
N ASP A 409 15.24 -15.77 -24.92
CA ASP A 409 16.63 -15.34 -25.09
C ASP A 409 17.00 -15.03 -26.55
N MET A 410 16.31 -15.64 -27.53
CA MET A 410 16.55 -15.42 -28.96
C MET A 410 16.13 -14.03 -29.46
N LEU A 411 15.22 -13.33 -28.76
CA LEU A 411 14.65 -12.06 -29.22
C LEU A 411 15.27 -10.84 -28.52
N ILE A 412 16.23 -11.05 -27.61
CA ILE A 412 16.81 -9.97 -26.79
C ILE A 412 17.46 -8.88 -27.64
N GLY A 413 18.15 -9.23 -28.73
CA GLY A 413 18.74 -8.24 -29.64
C GLY A 413 17.69 -7.29 -30.23
N SER A 414 16.66 -7.86 -30.86
CA SER A 414 15.56 -7.08 -31.45
C SER A 414 14.75 -6.31 -30.42
N LEU A 415 14.65 -6.82 -29.19
CA LEU A 415 14.07 -6.10 -28.06
C LEU A 415 14.86 -4.81 -27.75
N PHE A 416 16.19 -4.90 -27.65
CA PHE A 416 17.03 -3.73 -27.41
C PHE A 416 16.96 -2.73 -28.57
N ASP A 417 16.81 -3.19 -29.82
CA ASP A 417 16.56 -2.28 -30.95
C ASP A 417 15.27 -1.45 -30.74
N VAL A 418 14.19 -2.07 -30.26
CA VAL A 418 12.93 -1.37 -29.96
C VAL A 418 13.12 -0.41 -28.78
N LEU A 419 13.74 -0.86 -27.68
CA LEU A 419 13.97 -0.03 -26.50
C LEU A 419 14.87 1.18 -26.82
N LEU A 420 15.97 0.98 -27.53
CA LEU A 420 16.87 2.05 -27.97
C LEU A 420 16.14 3.07 -28.82
N ALA A 421 15.26 2.64 -29.73
CA ALA A 421 14.50 3.58 -30.55
C ALA A 421 13.55 4.48 -29.71
N TYR A 422 12.97 3.96 -28.62
CA TYR A 422 12.24 4.79 -27.64
C TYR A 422 13.17 5.73 -26.86
N LEU A 423 14.33 5.24 -26.43
CA LEU A 423 15.30 6.03 -25.67
C LEU A 423 15.93 7.13 -26.52
N GLU A 424 16.10 6.95 -27.83
CA GLU A 424 16.66 7.92 -28.77
C GLU A 424 15.66 8.96 -29.27
N SER A 425 14.38 8.58 -29.42
CA SER A 425 13.36 9.44 -30.02
C SER A 425 13.10 10.70 -29.19
N PRO A 426 13.32 11.93 -29.72
CA PRO A 426 13.04 13.16 -28.99
C PRO A 426 11.56 13.35 -28.68
N ASN A 427 10.67 12.63 -29.39
CA ASN A 427 9.22 12.71 -29.24
C ASN A 427 8.68 11.78 -28.15
N THR A 428 9.51 10.92 -27.56
CA THR A 428 9.08 10.06 -26.45
C THR A 428 8.72 10.94 -25.25
N SER A 429 7.45 10.88 -24.81
CA SER A 429 7.02 11.65 -23.64
C SER A 429 7.82 11.27 -22.39
N PRO A 430 8.05 12.19 -21.43
CA PRO A 430 8.83 11.89 -20.22
C PRO A 430 8.31 10.67 -19.44
N THR A 431 6.99 10.50 -19.37
CA THR A 431 6.38 9.35 -18.68
C THR A 431 6.64 8.01 -19.38
N VAL A 432 6.62 7.99 -20.72
CA VAL A 432 6.96 6.80 -21.51
C VAL A 432 8.46 6.53 -21.39
N LEU A 433 9.30 7.57 -21.49
CA LEU A 433 10.75 7.44 -21.36
C LEU A 433 11.15 6.84 -20.01
N LYS A 434 10.55 7.28 -18.90
CA LYS A 434 10.76 6.69 -17.57
C LYS A 434 10.42 5.20 -17.53
N LYS A 435 9.30 4.79 -18.16
CA LYS A 435 8.94 3.37 -18.29
C LYS A 435 9.91 2.60 -19.19
N THR A 436 10.41 3.23 -20.27
CA THR A 436 11.44 2.63 -21.13
C THR A 436 12.73 2.41 -20.36
N PHE A 437 13.19 3.39 -19.57
CA PHE A 437 14.35 3.21 -18.69
C PHE A 437 14.16 2.06 -17.70
N GLN A 438 13.00 1.95 -17.07
CA GLN A 438 12.69 0.85 -16.15
C GLN A 438 12.79 -0.51 -16.86
N ALA A 439 12.13 -0.66 -18.02
CA ALA A 439 12.22 -1.88 -18.82
C ALA A 439 13.66 -2.20 -19.24
N THR A 440 14.38 -1.23 -19.79
CA THR A 440 15.78 -1.38 -20.21
C THR A 440 16.68 -1.83 -19.05
N SER A 441 16.50 -1.27 -17.84
CA SER A 441 17.32 -1.65 -16.68
C SER A 441 17.14 -3.14 -16.32
N LYS A 442 15.90 -3.63 -16.27
CA LYS A 442 15.63 -5.03 -15.94
C LYS A 442 16.16 -5.99 -17.01
N TRP A 443 15.99 -5.64 -18.29
CA TRP A 443 16.51 -6.45 -19.39
C TRP A 443 18.04 -6.44 -19.48
N LEU A 444 18.70 -5.34 -19.11
CA LEU A 444 20.16 -5.30 -18.99
C LEU A 444 20.66 -6.25 -17.88
N VAL A 445 19.99 -6.29 -16.73
CA VAL A 445 20.32 -7.25 -15.65
C VAL A 445 20.16 -8.69 -16.14
N ARG A 446 19.03 -9.01 -16.80
CA ARG A 446 18.79 -10.35 -17.36
C ARG A 446 19.82 -10.72 -18.44
N LEU A 447 20.21 -9.78 -19.30
CA LEU A 447 21.22 -10.02 -20.33
C LEU A 447 22.56 -10.46 -19.68
N GLN A 448 22.92 -9.88 -18.54
CA GLN A 448 24.13 -10.28 -17.81
C GLN A 448 24.04 -11.70 -17.24
N GLU A 449 22.88 -12.12 -16.72
CA GLU A 449 22.68 -13.49 -16.22
C GLU A 449 22.86 -14.57 -17.31
N LEU A 450 22.66 -14.20 -18.57
CA LEU A 450 22.74 -15.09 -19.73
C LEU A 450 24.12 -15.09 -20.41
N SER A 451 24.97 -14.10 -20.12
CA SER A 451 26.26 -13.90 -20.79
C SER A 451 27.30 -14.94 -20.33
N CYS A 452 27.29 -16.10 -20.99
CA CYS A 452 28.25 -17.18 -20.74
C CYS A 452 29.28 -17.36 -21.88
N SER A 453 29.13 -16.68 -23.02
CA SER A 453 29.91 -16.95 -24.25
C SER A 453 30.46 -15.70 -24.94
N ASN A 454 31.71 -15.76 -25.45
CA ASN A 454 32.48 -14.64 -26.04
C ASN A 454 31.72 -13.74 -27.05
N SER A 455 30.79 -14.27 -27.84
CA SER A 455 30.00 -13.50 -28.80
C SER A 455 28.87 -12.67 -28.15
N GLN A 456 28.30 -13.14 -27.05
CA GLN A 456 27.27 -12.40 -26.29
C GLN A 456 27.88 -11.21 -25.53
N TRP A 457 29.16 -11.28 -25.16
CA TRP A 457 29.88 -10.18 -24.53
C TRP A 457 30.01 -8.97 -25.45
N GLN A 458 30.42 -9.17 -26.71
CA GLN A 458 30.56 -8.08 -27.68
C GLN A 458 29.21 -7.37 -27.94
N GLN A 459 28.12 -8.14 -27.96
CA GLN A 459 26.78 -7.59 -28.10
C GLN A 459 26.39 -6.76 -26.87
N THR A 460 26.69 -7.24 -25.67
CA THR A 460 26.39 -6.56 -24.41
C THR A 460 27.16 -5.26 -24.28
N GLU A 461 28.44 -5.25 -24.62
CA GLU A 461 29.27 -4.05 -24.63
C GLU A 461 28.72 -2.98 -25.59
N LYS A 462 28.33 -3.39 -26.81
CA LYS A 462 27.72 -2.48 -27.77
C LYS A 462 26.41 -1.86 -27.24
N ILE A 463 25.54 -2.68 -26.66
CA ILE A 463 24.28 -2.20 -26.08
C ILE A 463 24.55 -1.18 -24.96
N LEU A 464 25.53 -1.43 -24.09
CA LEU A 464 25.91 -0.49 -23.03
C LEU A 464 26.44 0.84 -23.61
N GLN A 465 27.30 0.77 -24.63
CA GLN A 465 27.80 1.96 -25.32
C GLN A 465 26.66 2.80 -25.93
N ASP A 466 25.71 2.15 -26.60
CA ASP A 466 24.53 2.81 -27.19
C ASP A 466 23.66 3.46 -26.09
N VAL A 467 23.40 2.74 -24.99
CA VAL A 467 22.64 3.27 -23.84
C VAL A 467 23.33 4.48 -23.20
N PHE A 468 24.66 4.45 -23.01
CA PHE A 468 25.39 5.59 -22.45
C PHE A 468 25.44 6.78 -23.39
N LEU A 469 25.54 6.56 -24.71
CA LEU A 469 25.45 7.64 -25.69
C LEU A 469 24.07 8.32 -25.63
N VAL A 470 23.00 7.55 -25.46
CA VAL A 470 21.66 8.11 -25.26
C VAL A 470 21.58 8.88 -23.95
N LEU A 471 22.12 8.33 -22.85
CA LEU A 471 22.12 9.02 -21.56
C LEU A 471 22.84 10.38 -21.62
N GLN A 472 23.97 10.47 -22.32
CA GLN A 472 24.65 11.76 -22.52
C GLN A 472 23.74 12.82 -23.14
N LYS A 473 22.92 12.44 -24.12
CA LYS A 473 21.94 13.36 -24.74
C LYS A 473 20.79 13.69 -23.78
N ARG A 474 20.29 12.72 -23.02
CA ARG A 474 19.14 12.89 -22.13
C ARG A 474 19.45 13.69 -20.86
N LEU A 475 20.67 13.55 -20.32
CA LEU A 475 21.16 14.39 -19.22
C LEU A 475 21.26 15.88 -19.60
N CYS A 476 21.37 16.19 -20.89
CA CYS A 476 21.39 17.55 -21.43
C CYS A 476 20.01 18.02 -21.95
N SER A 477 18.94 17.28 -21.66
CA SER A 477 17.58 17.61 -22.12
C SER A 477 17.09 18.94 -21.54
N PRO A 478 16.32 19.76 -22.28
CA PRO A 478 15.69 20.96 -21.71
C PRO A 478 14.60 20.63 -20.68
N CYS A 479 13.91 19.49 -20.83
CA CYS A 479 12.91 19.01 -19.88
C CYS A 479 13.59 18.41 -18.64
N TRP A 480 13.28 18.93 -17.46
CA TRP A 480 13.88 18.48 -16.20
C TRP A 480 13.44 17.06 -15.85
N GLU A 481 12.22 16.65 -16.18
CA GLU A 481 11.70 15.30 -15.93
C GLU A 481 12.53 14.23 -16.66
N VAL A 482 13.09 14.60 -17.82
CA VAL A 482 13.97 13.73 -18.62
C VAL A 482 15.35 13.64 -17.97
N ARG A 483 15.92 14.77 -17.51
CA ARG A 483 17.22 14.77 -16.82
C ARG A 483 17.13 13.97 -15.52
N ASP A 484 16.11 14.24 -14.72
CA ASP A 484 15.78 13.55 -13.48
C ASP A 484 15.63 12.02 -13.68
N SER A 485 14.74 11.61 -14.59
CA SER A 485 14.53 10.18 -14.88
C SER A 485 15.78 9.48 -15.42
N SER A 486 16.66 10.21 -16.12
CA SER A 486 17.94 9.68 -16.63
C SER A 486 18.94 9.43 -15.51
N LEU A 487 18.99 10.31 -14.51
CA LEU A 487 19.82 10.16 -13.31
C LEU A 487 19.32 9.03 -12.41
N GLU A 488 17.99 8.90 -12.25
CA GLU A 488 17.38 7.75 -11.57
C GLU A 488 17.76 6.44 -12.28
N PHE A 489 17.64 6.39 -13.61
CA PHE A 489 18.02 5.23 -14.40
C PHE A 489 19.50 4.87 -14.25
N LEU A 490 20.40 5.85 -14.36
CA LEU A 490 21.83 5.65 -14.14
C LEU A 490 22.11 5.08 -12.74
N THR A 491 21.44 5.60 -11.72
CA THR A 491 21.55 5.11 -10.34
C THR A 491 21.12 3.64 -10.23
N VAL A 492 20.03 3.24 -10.89
CA VAL A 492 19.57 1.85 -10.94
C VAL A 492 20.61 0.96 -11.62
N LEU A 493 21.15 1.38 -12.77
CA LEU A 493 22.20 0.62 -13.46
C LEU A 493 23.42 0.40 -12.56
N ILE A 494 23.90 1.46 -11.89
CA ILE A 494 25.03 1.36 -10.96
C ILE A 494 24.71 0.38 -9.82
N LYS A 495 23.52 0.46 -9.21
CA LYS A 495 23.14 -0.45 -8.13
C LYS A 495 23.17 -1.92 -8.54
N CYS A 496 22.68 -2.23 -9.74
CA CYS A 496 22.54 -3.60 -10.20
C CYS A 496 23.79 -4.16 -10.88
N LEU A 497 24.62 -3.30 -11.49
CA LEU A 497 25.69 -3.71 -12.40
C LEU A 497 27.09 -3.26 -11.96
N ARG A 498 27.24 -2.54 -10.83
CA ARG A 498 28.56 -2.01 -10.38
C ARG A 498 29.66 -3.06 -10.23
N ASP A 499 29.31 -4.31 -9.96
CA ASP A 499 30.28 -5.38 -9.73
C ASP A 499 30.76 -6.02 -11.05
N GLN A 500 30.24 -5.57 -12.20
CA GLN A 500 30.60 -6.06 -13.54
C GLN A 500 31.63 -5.14 -14.21
N ASP A 501 32.80 -5.67 -14.56
CA ASP A 501 33.91 -4.86 -15.09
C ASP A 501 33.57 -4.19 -16.42
N GLU A 502 32.86 -4.85 -17.32
CA GLU A 502 32.49 -4.30 -18.63
C GLU A 502 31.59 -3.07 -18.46
N PHE A 503 30.63 -3.15 -17.53
CA PHE A 503 29.78 -2.03 -17.17
C PHE A 503 30.61 -0.87 -16.61
N ARG A 504 31.53 -1.15 -15.66
CA ARG A 504 32.40 -0.12 -15.09
C ARG A 504 33.26 0.55 -16.16
N GLN A 505 33.92 -0.22 -17.02
CA GLN A 505 34.79 0.30 -18.08
C GLN A 505 33.99 1.13 -19.09
N SER A 506 32.84 0.65 -19.53
CA SER A 506 31.98 1.35 -20.50
C SER A 506 31.41 2.66 -19.90
N LEU A 507 30.98 2.65 -18.63
CA LEU A 507 30.50 3.84 -17.95
C LEU A 507 31.62 4.88 -17.76
N LEU A 508 32.78 4.45 -17.25
CA LEU A 508 33.90 5.34 -16.94
C LEU A 508 34.59 5.90 -18.20
N SER A 509 34.53 5.20 -19.33
CA SER A 509 35.01 5.70 -20.62
C SER A 509 34.03 6.66 -21.31
N SER A 510 32.81 6.80 -20.78
CA SER A 510 31.79 7.71 -21.31
C SER A 510 31.82 9.09 -20.65
N GLU A 511 31.13 10.06 -21.26
CA GLU A 511 30.94 11.41 -20.69
C GLU A 511 29.87 11.47 -19.59
N VAL A 512 29.17 10.36 -19.33
CA VAL A 512 28.04 10.29 -18.40
C VAL A 512 28.41 10.74 -16.98
N PRO A 513 29.53 10.30 -16.36
CA PRO A 513 29.80 10.69 -14.98
C PRO A 513 30.14 12.18 -14.85
N ARG A 514 30.87 12.76 -15.82
CA ARG A 514 31.13 14.22 -15.85
C ARG A 514 29.83 15.03 -16.00
N LEU A 515 28.93 14.61 -16.89
CA LEU A 515 27.63 15.27 -17.04
C LEU A 515 26.78 15.14 -15.77
N THR A 516 26.86 13.99 -15.09
CA THR A 516 26.16 13.75 -13.82
C THR A 516 26.65 14.68 -12.72
N GLU A 517 27.96 14.90 -12.60
CA GLU A 517 28.54 15.87 -11.66
C GLU A 517 28.11 17.32 -11.96
N ASN A 518 28.05 17.72 -13.23
CA ASN A 518 27.60 19.05 -13.62
C ASN A 518 26.15 19.33 -13.19
N LEU A 519 25.30 18.30 -13.14
CA LEU A 519 23.89 18.41 -12.75
C LEU A 519 23.69 18.58 -11.23
N LEU A 520 24.75 18.55 -10.42
CA LEU A 520 24.69 19.00 -9.02
C LEU A 520 24.32 20.49 -8.92
N GLU A 521 24.56 21.27 -9.97
CA GLU A 521 24.22 22.70 -10.06
C GLU A 521 22.99 22.96 -10.95
N ASP A 522 22.16 21.95 -11.21
CA ASP A 522 20.96 22.11 -12.03
C ASP A 522 19.99 23.12 -11.40
N PRO A 523 19.29 23.98 -12.17
CA PRO A 523 18.32 24.92 -11.62
C PRO A 523 17.16 24.24 -10.87
N GLU A 524 16.81 22.99 -11.20
CA GLU A 524 15.68 22.28 -10.61
C GLU A 524 16.11 21.38 -9.44
N SER A 525 15.50 21.55 -8.27
CA SER A 525 15.85 20.77 -7.05
C SER A 525 15.72 19.26 -7.23
N TYR A 526 14.70 18.79 -7.93
CA TYR A 526 14.52 17.36 -8.19
C TYR A 526 15.72 16.77 -8.97
N VAL A 527 16.19 17.51 -9.98
CA VAL A 527 17.36 17.08 -10.77
C VAL A 527 18.62 17.11 -9.91
N ARG A 528 18.84 18.15 -9.10
CA ARG A 528 19.97 18.19 -8.15
C ARG A 528 19.94 17.03 -7.16
N ALA A 529 18.77 16.69 -6.61
CA ALA A 529 18.61 15.56 -5.69
C ALA A 529 18.93 14.21 -6.35
N SER A 530 18.45 14.00 -7.57
CA SER A 530 18.79 12.80 -8.36
C SER A 530 20.26 12.78 -8.75
N ALA A 531 20.88 13.94 -9.02
CA ALA A 531 22.30 14.06 -9.32
C ALA A 531 23.16 13.72 -8.11
N VAL A 532 22.82 14.24 -6.92
CA VAL A 532 23.45 13.86 -5.65
C VAL A 532 23.39 12.34 -5.46
N THR A 533 22.23 11.74 -5.69
CA THR A 533 22.06 10.29 -5.56
C THR A 533 22.95 9.52 -6.56
N ALA A 534 22.97 9.95 -7.82
CA ALA A 534 23.77 9.32 -8.87
C ALA A 534 25.29 9.48 -8.63
N VAL A 535 25.76 10.68 -8.28
CA VAL A 535 27.16 10.95 -7.89
C VAL A 535 27.56 10.13 -6.66
N GLY A 536 26.68 10.09 -5.65
CA GLY A 536 26.87 9.28 -4.46
C GLY A 536 27.04 7.79 -4.76
N HIS A 537 26.35 7.32 -5.79
CA HIS A 537 26.45 5.96 -6.30
C HIS A 537 27.68 5.72 -7.18
N LEU A 538 28.08 6.69 -8.01
CA LEU A 538 29.29 6.64 -8.82
C LEU A 538 30.56 6.48 -7.98
N ALA A 539 30.58 7.05 -6.77
CA ALA A 539 31.68 6.88 -5.80
C ALA A 539 32.06 5.40 -5.55
N PHE A 540 31.07 4.49 -5.59
CA PHE A 540 31.32 3.05 -5.42
C PHE A 540 32.08 2.40 -6.57
N ILE A 541 32.01 2.98 -7.76
CA ILE A 541 32.66 2.47 -8.97
C ILE A 541 34.01 3.16 -9.21
N THR A 542 34.13 4.43 -8.82
CA THR A 542 35.32 5.25 -9.10
C THR A 542 36.43 5.01 -8.08
N TYR A 543 36.22 5.38 -6.81
CA TYR A 543 37.30 5.42 -5.82
C TYR A 543 37.07 4.59 -4.56
N PHE A 544 35.87 4.03 -4.32
CA PHE A 544 35.69 2.98 -3.32
C PHE A 544 35.88 1.56 -3.90
N ALA A 545 36.13 1.44 -5.21
CA ALA A 545 36.33 0.15 -5.86
C ALA A 545 37.69 -0.49 -5.45
N PRO A 546 37.76 -1.81 -5.21
CA PRO A 546 38.99 -2.50 -4.78
C PRO A 546 40.12 -2.46 -5.83
N GLU A 547 39.75 -2.39 -7.11
CA GLU A 547 40.67 -2.36 -8.25
C GLU A 547 40.48 -1.03 -9.00
N SER A 548 41.39 -0.09 -8.75
CA SER A 548 41.47 1.21 -9.44
C SER A 548 41.48 1.00 -10.96
N PRO A 549 40.45 1.42 -11.71
CA PRO A 549 40.48 1.32 -13.16
C PRO A 549 41.23 2.52 -13.78
N VAL A 550 42.16 2.18 -14.67
CA VAL A 550 42.72 2.96 -15.80
C VAL A 550 43.22 4.39 -15.51
N ILE A 551 44.53 4.54 -15.72
CA ILE A 551 45.30 5.79 -15.82
C ILE A 551 44.62 6.71 -16.85
N GLY A 552 43.80 7.66 -16.41
CA GLY A 552 43.20 8.64 -17.35
C GLY A 552 42.12 9.56 -16.79
N ASN A 553 41.25 9.09 -15.88
CA ASN A 553 40.14 9.92 -15.39
C ASN A 553 40.36 10.39 -13.95
N GLN A 554 40.65 11.67 -13.82
CA GLN A 554 41.02 12.36 -12.59
C GLN A 554 39.76 12.72 -11.77
N TYR A 555 38.99 11.72 -11.33
CA TYR A 555 37.86 11.95 -10.42
C TYR A 555 38.40 12.30 -9.03
N ASN A 556 38.35 13.57 -8.66
CA ASN A 556 38.86 14.05 -7.39
C ASN A 556 37.85 13.80 -6.26
N LYS A 557 38.10 12.72 -5.51
CA LYS A 557 37.36 12.33 -4.30
C LYS A 557 37.11 13.48 -3.32
N GLU A 558 38.12 14.31 -3.05
CA GLU A 558 38.00 15.42 -2.10
C GLU A 558 37.03 16.49 -2.60
N ASN A 559 37.01 16.73 -3.92
CA ASN A 559 36.08 17.67 -4.54
C ASN A 559 34.63 17.20 -4.44
N THR A 560 34.37 15.91 -4.67
CA THR A 560 33.00 15.36 -4.57
C THR A 560 32.44 15.47 -3.16
N VAL A 561 33.20 15.05 -2.14
CA VAL A 561 32.74 15.11 -0.74
C VAL A 561 32.52 16.57 -0.30
N ALA A 562 33.44 17.47 -0.65
CA ALA A 562 33.29 18.90 -0.35
C ALA A 562 32.04 19.49 -1.00
N LYS A 563 31.75 19.10 -2.25
CA LYS A 563 30.57 19.58 -2.97
C LYS A 563 29.26 19.07 -2.37
N LEU A 564 29.19 17.80 -1.98
CA LEU A 564 28.00 17.27 -1.30
C LEU A 564 27.80 17.93 0.08
N GLN A 565 28.88 18.18 0.82
CA GLN A 565 28.81 18.90 2.10
C GLN A 565 28.34 20.35 1.91
N GLU A 566 28.77 21.03 0.84
CA GLU A 566 28.27 22.35 0.46
C GLU A 566 26.77 22.31 0.20
N ILE A 567 26.28 21.37 -0.62
CA ILE A 567 24.84 21.20 -0.90
C ILE A 567 24.06 21.00 0.40
N LEU A 568 24.50 20.11 1.29
CA LEU A 568 23.85 19.88 2.60
C LEU A 568 23.80 21.15 3.46
N SER A 569 24.77 22.06 3.32
CA SER A 569 24.87 23.25 4.15
C SER A 569 24.15 24.47 3.57
N THR A 570 24.12 24.61 2.25
CA THR A 570 23.73 25.87 1.60
C THR A 570 22.68 25.75 0.50
N ASP A 571 22.29 24.54 0.06
CA ASP A 571 21.24 24.43 -0.96
C ASP A 571 19.93 25.01 -0.40
N PRO A 572 19.25 25.91 -1.14
CA PRO A 572 18.04 26.57 -0.63
C PRO A 572 16.86 25.59 -0.47
N GLU A 573 16.84 24.47 -1.19
CA GLU A 573 15.72 23.55 -1.24
C GLU A 573 16.00 22.25 -0.46
N GLY A 574 14.96 21.65 0.11
CA GLY A 574 15.08 20.47 0.95
C GLY A 574 15.52 19.21 0.21
N PHE A 575 15.02 18.99 -1.01
CA PHE A 575 15.24 17.73 -1.74
C PHE A 575 16.72 17.37 -1.95
N PRO A 576 17.61 18.28 -2.39
CA PRO A 576 19.04 17.98 -2.53
C PRO A 576 19.70 17.67 -1.19
N ARG A 577 19.35 18.40 -0.12
CA ARG A 577 19.87 18.16 1.24
C ARG A 577 19.45 16.79 1.78
N ARG A 578 18.18 16.40 1.58
CA ARG A 578 17.64 15.06 1.87
C ARG A 578 18.39 13.96 1.10
N ALA A 579 18.73 14.21 -0.16
CA ALA A 579 19.51 13.26 -0.96
C ALA A 579 20.95 13.12 -0.44
N VAL A 580 21.61 14.22 -0.04
CA VAL A 580 22.97 14.17 0.50
C VAL A 580 23.00 13.33 1.78
N ILE A 581 22.10 13.60 2.72
CA ILE A 581 22.08 12.86 3.99
C ILE A 581 21.83 11.36 3.75
N SER A 582 20.96 11.00 2.80
CA SER A 582 20.75 9.60 2.39
C SER A 582 22.03 8.94 1.87
N ILE A 583 22.80 9.64 1.02
CA ILE A 583 24.06 9.14 0.47
C ILE A 583 25.14 9.02 1.55
N PHE A 584 25.27 10.00 2.45
CA PHE A 584 26.21 9.94 3.56
C PHE A 584 25.90 8.80 4.53
N THR A 585 24.62 8.60 4.88
CA THR A 585 24.16 7.45 5.66
C THR A 585 24.50 6.14 4.97
N LYS A 586 24.35 6.07 3.65
CA LYS A 586 24.70 4.89 2.87
C LYS A 586 26.19 4.60 2.85
N TRP A 587 27.03 5.61 2.65
CA TRP A 587 28.49 5.47 2.71
C TRP A 587 28.96 5.02 4.08
N LEU A 588 28.36 5.55 5.14
CA LEU A 588 28.61 5.11 6.51
C LEU A 588 28.22 3.64 6.69
N ARG A 589 27.01 3.26 6.29
CA ARG A 589 26.49 1.88 6.40
C ARG A 589 27.39 0.85 5.70
N GLN A 590 28.02 1.23 4.58
CA GLN A 590 28.95 0.36 3.82
C GLN A 590 30.40 0.44 4.32
N GLY A 591 30.71 1.22 5.36
CA GLY A 591 32.06 1.35 5.91
C GLY A 591 33.03 2.14 5.03
N CYS A 592 32.51 2.94 4.09
CA CYS A 592 33.31 3.68 3.13
C CYS A 592 33.84 5.02 3.70
N THR A 593 33.23 5.53 4.77
CA THR A 593 33.58 6.83 5.36
C THR A 593 35.02 6.88 5.87
N GLY A 594 35.53 5.80 6.47
CA GLY A 594 36.91 5.71 6.95
C GLY A 594 37.97 5.82 5.84
N GLN A 595 37.58 5.59 4.58
CA GLN A 595 38.46 5.85 3.44
C GLN A 595 38.49 7.35 3.10
N LEU A 596 37.42 8.11 3.36
CA LEU A 596 37.31 9.54 3.07
C LEU A 596 38.07 10.37 4.12
N GLU A 597 37.67 10.22 5.37
CA GLU A 597 38.24 10.89 6.53
C GLU A 597 37.96 10.06 7.80
N ASP A 598 38.39 10.55 8.96
CA ASP A 598 38.03 9.94 10.23
C ASP A 598 36.49 9.91 10.40
N THR A 599 35.92 8.72 10.60
CA THR A 599 34.46 8.53 10.61
C THR A 599 33.76 9.34 11.70
N GLU A 600 34.39 9.51 12.87
CA GLU A 600 33.86 10.33 13.97
C GLU A 600 33.78 11.81 13.55
N LYS A 601 34.85 12.34 12.93
CA LYS A 601 34.85 13.71 12.39
C LYS A 601 33.83 13.92 11.28
N PHE A 602 33.69 12.95 10.37
CA PHE A 602 32.69 12.99 9.31
C PHE A 602 31.27 13.11 9.88
N VAL A 603 30.93 12.22 10.82
CA VAL A 603 29.61 12.21 11.47
C VAL A 603 29.37 13.51 12.24
N SER A 604 30.37 13.97 13.00
CA SER A 604 30.26 15.23 13.76
C SER A 604 29.99 16.44 12.87
N ARG A 605 30.66 16.51 11.71
CA ARG A 605 30.47 17.60 10.74
C ARG A 605 29.06 17.57 10.15
N VAL A 606 28.58 16.39 9.78
CA VAL A 606 27.22 16.23 9.21
C VAL A 606 26.15 16.59 10.24
N ILE A 607 26.29 16.15 11.50
CA ILE A 607 25.36 16.48 12.59
C ILE A 607 25.28 18.00 12.79
N GLN A 608 26.42 18.68 12.87
CA GLN A 608 26.47 20.13 13.05
C GLN A 608 25.76 20.90 11.92
N THR A 609 25.74 20.33 10.71
CA THR A 609 24.99 20.91 9.59
C THR A 609 23.50 20.66 9.72
N VAL A 610 23.08 19.42 9.99
CA VAL A 610 21.65 19.05 9.99
C VAL A 610 20.91 19.48 11.26
N GLU A 611 21.59 19.66 12.39
CA GLU A 611 21.01 20.08 13.69
C GLU A 611 20.19 21.38 13.55
N HIS A 612 20.61 22.27 12.65
CA HIS A 612 19.98 23.57 12.42
C HIS A 612 19.20 23.64 11.10
N ASP A 613 18.94 22.50 10.44
CA ASP A 613 18.17 22.49 9.20
C ASP A 613 16.69 22.77 9.47
N LEU A 614 16.09 23.59 8.60
CA LEU A 614 14.67 23.95 8.68
C LEU A 614 13.75 22.84 8.17
N ASP A 615 14.29 21.92 7.38
CA ASP A 615 13.55 20.79 6.83
C ASP A 615 13.64 19.59 7.77
N TRP A 616 12.53 19.26 8.41
CA TRP A 616 12.45 18.17 9.39
C TRP A 616 12.85 16.81 8.79
N GLU A 617 12.67 16.57 7.48
CA GLU A 617 13.10 15.33 6.84
C GLU A 617 14.63 15.23 6.73
N VAL A 618 15.33 16.35 6.59
CA VAL A 618 16.81 16.37 6.62
C VAL A 618 17.30 16.01 8.01
N ARG A 619 16.68 16.57 9.05
CA ARG A 619 16.96 16.25 10.45
C ARG A 619 16.65 14.79 10.78
N LEU A 620 15.51 14.28 10.31
CA LEU A 620 15.16 12.87 10.45
C LEU A 620 16.19 11.96 9.76
N GLY A 621 16.66 12.33 8.56
CA GLY A 621 17.77 11.65 7.89
C GLY A 621 19.08 11.72 8.69
N GLY A 622 19.33 12.83 9.37
CA GLY A 622 20.43 12.98 10.32
C GLY A 622 20.34 11.98 11.48
N LEU A 623 19.15 11.79 12.04
CA LEU A 623 18.92 10.79 13.09
C LEU A 623 19.12 9.35 12.59
N GLU A 624 18.74 9.05 11.34
CA GLU A 624 19.05 7.74 10.73
C GLU A 624 20.58 7.53 10.62
N LEU A 625 21.32 8.56 10.21
CA LEU A 625 22.78 8.51 10.16
C LEU A 625 23.39 8.24 11.54
N VAL A 626 22.89 8.93 12.57
CA VAL A 626 23.27 8.74 13.97
C VAL A 626 23.05 7.31 14.42
N GLU A 627 21.89 6.73 14.15
CA GLU A 627 21.57 5.37 14.55
C GLU A 627 22.50 4.32 13.90
N VAL A 628 22.82 4.52 12.61
CA VAL A 628 23.79 3.68 11.89
C VAL A 628 25.17 3.81 12.53
N PHE A 629 25.62 5.03 12.84
CA PHE A 629 26.89 5.27 13.52
C PHE A 629 26.95 4.57 14.88
N CYS A 630 25.95 4.80 15.73
CA CYS A 630 25.85 4.17 17.05
C CYS A 630 25.93 2.64 16.95
N SER A 631 25.16 2.04 16.04
CA SER A 631 25.15 0.59 15.82
C SER A 631 26.52 0.06 15.39
N GLN A 632 27.21 0.75 14.48
CA GLN A 632 28.53 0.33 14.01
C GLN A 632 29.59 0.47 15.10
N THR A 633 29.64 1.60 15.81
CA THR A 633 30.60 1.83 16.90
C THR A 633 30.46 0.79 18.01
N ILE A 634 29.23 0.50 18.44
CA ILE A 634 28.95 -0.51 19.48
C ILE A 634 29.37 -1.92 19.01
N CYS A 635 29.10 -2.27 17.74
CA CYS A 635 29.48 -3.57 17.19
C CYS A 635 31.00 -3.73 17.00
N GLN A 636 31.70 -2.67 16.56
CA GLN A 636 33.15 -2.68 16.37
C GLN A 636 33.91 -2.87 17.70
N LEU A 637 33.41 -2.28 18.79
CA LEU A 637 33.97 -2.40 20.13
C LEU A 637 33.52 -3.66 20.90
N GLY A 638 32.88 -4.62 20.22
CA GLY A 638 32.74 -5.99 20.70
C GLY A 638 31.58 -6.28 21.66
N LEU A 639 30.47 -5.53 21.59
CA LEU A 639 29.19 -5.93 22.21
C LEU A 639 28.40 -6.83 21.23
N PRO A 640 28.38 -8.17 21.40
CA PRO A 640 27.70 -9.04 20.45
C PRO A 640 26.17 -8.93 20.61
N LYS A 641 25.46 -8.75 19.49
CA LYS A 641 23.99 -8.93 19.40
C LYS A 641 23.53 -10.41 19.54
N CYS A 642 24.47 -11.36 19.71
CA CYS A 642 24.16 -12.78 19.70
C CYS A 642 24.02 -13.34 21.12
N PRO A 643 22.84 -13.88 21.52
CA PRO A 643 22.61 -14.42 22.86
C PRO A 643 23.45 -15.67 23.21
N TYR A 644 24.25 -16.18 22.26
CA TYR A 644 25.05 -17.40 22.43
C TYR A 644 26.57 -17.17 22.32
N ALA A 645 27.05 -15.93 22.22
CA ALA A 645 28.49 -15.64 22.21
C ALA A 645 29.08 -15.72 23.63
N PRO A 646 30.30 -16.27 23.82
CA PRO A 646 30.92 -16.37 25.13
C PRO A 646 31.13 -14.98 25.75
N VAL A 647 30.65 -14.80 26.98
CA VAL A 647 30.67 -13.54 27.73
C VAL A 647 32.12 -13.08 27.93
N SER A 648 32.46 -11.92 27.35
CA SER A 648 33.72 -11.22 27.62
C SER A 648 33.77 -10.77 29.09
N SER A 649 34.95 -10.67 29.69
CA SER A 649 35.11 -10.32 31.11
C SER A 649 34.41 -8.99 31.45
N ALA A 650 33.82 -8.88 32.65
CA ALA A 650 33.10 -7.67 33.08
C ALA A 650 33.96 -6.38 33.05
N VAL A 651 35.29 -6.53 33.14
CA VAL A 651 36.25 -5.42 33.07
C VAL A 651 36.40 -4.93 31.62
N THR A 652 36.52 -5.85 30.65
CA THR A 652 36.64 -5.49 29.23
C THR A 652 35.36 -4.87 28.69
N SER A 653 34.18 -5.34 29.12
CA SER A 653 32.91 -4.72 28.72
C SER A 653 32.74 -3.28 29.23
N SER A 654 33.16 -3.00 30.47
CA SER A 654 33.07 -1.64 31.05
C SER A 654 34.00 -0.63 30.36
N ILE A 655 35.18 -1.07 29.92
CA ILE A 655 36.15 -0.22 29.21
C ILE A 655 35.61 0.14 27.81
N HIS A 656 35.08 -0.84 27.07
CA HIS A 656 34.52 -0.62 25.74
C HIS A 656 33.21 0.21 25.75
N GLN A 657 32.42 0.11 26.82
CA GLN A 657 31.24 0.97 27.03
C GLN A 657 31.65 2.44 27.24
N ASN A 658 32.64 2.70 28.10
CA ASN A 658 33.13 4.06 28.34
C ASN A 658 33.75 4.66 27.06
N GLU A 659 34.52 3.87 26.30
CA GLU A 659 35.11 4.29 25.03
C GLU A 659 34.04 4.65 23.97
N SER A 660 32.99 3.83 23.84
CA SER A 660 31.87 4.12 22.92
C SER A 660 31.15 5.42 23.29
N LEU A 661 30.89 5.63 24.59
CA LEU A 661 30.22 6.82 25.10
C LEU A 661 31.06 8.09 24.86
N GLN A 662 32.39 7.99 25.01
CA GLN A 662 33.32 9.08 24.69
C GLN A 662 33.32 9.43 23.20
N ILE A 663 33.26 8.44 22.31
CA ILE A 663 33.15 8.67 20.86
C ILE A 663 31.84 9.42 20.57
N PHE A 664 30.74 9.01 21.20
CA PHE A 664 29.44 9.65 20.99
C PHE A 664 29.38 11.10 21.47
N CYS A 665 30.03 11.39 22.60
CA CYS A 665 30.18 12.76 23.11
C CYS A 665 31.01 13.63 22.17
N ARG A 666 32.16 13.13 21.69
CA ARG A 666 33.03 13.85 20.74
C ARG A 666 32.37 14.07 19.38
N ALA A 667 31.53 13.13 18.94
CA ALA A 667 30.71 13.26 17.74
C ALA A 667 29.54 14.26 17.90
N LYS A 668 29.29 14.80 19.10
CA LYS A 668 28.17 15.70 19.44
C LYS A 668 26.78 15.08 19.21
N LEU A 669 26.66 13.77 19.40
CA LEU A 669 25.40 13.06 19.18
C LEU A 669 24.32 13.44 20.18
N PHE A 670 24.67 13.56 21.46
CA PHE A 670 23.70 13.78 22.51
C PHE A 670 23.04 15.16 22.45
N SER A 671 23.78 16.21 22.06
CA SER A 671 23.17 17.53 21.88
C SER A 671 22.06 17.46 20.82
N PHE A 672 22.34 16.83 19.68
CA PHE A 672 21.37 16.66 18.60
C PHE A 672 20.18 15.78 18.99
N LEU A 673 20.40 14.66 19.68
CA LEU A 673 19.34 13.74 20.12
C LEU A 673 18.40 14.39 21.14
N PHE A 674 18.93 15.02 22.18
CA PHE A 674 18.12 15.65 23.23
C PHE A 674 17.39 16.89 22.72
N GLN A 675 17.98 17.67 21.79
CA GLN A 675 17.28 18.75 21.12
C GLN A 675 16.12 18.24 20.25
N SER A 676 16.34 17.13 19.54
CA SER A 676 15.34 16.53 18.65
C SER A 676 14.09 16.03 19.38
N LEU A 677 14.18 15.68 20.67
CA LEU A 677 13.01 15.32 21.50
C LEU A 677 12.00 16.47 21.64
N CYS A 678 12.47 17.72 21.60
CA CYS A 678 11.64 18.92 21.71
C CYS A 678 11.11 19.40 20.35
N ASP A 679 11.22 18.60 19.30
CA ASP A 679 10.85 19.05 17.97
C ASP A 679 9.34 19.19 17.75
N CYS A 680 8.94 20.17 16.93
CA CYS A 680 7.56 20.30 16.48
C CYS A 680 7.09 19.07 15.70
N ASP A 681 7.96 18.50 14.86
CA ASP A 681 7.63 17.36 14.03
C ASP A 681 7.82 16.08 14.84
N LYS A 682 6.70 15.51 15.32
CA LYS A 682 6.66 14.28 16.13
C LYS A 682 7.57 13.15 15.61
N PRO A 683 7.67 12.85 14.29
CA PRO A 683 8.56 11.80 13.80
C PRO A 683 10.04 12.00 14.17
N VAL A 684 10.50 13.26 14.25
CA VAL A 684 11.87 13.59 14.65
C VAL A 684 12.08 13.31 16.13
N GLY A 685 11.16 13.75 16.99
CA GLY A 685 11.19 13.46 18.42
C GLY A 685 11.10 11.97 18.73
N GLN A 686 10.19 11.25 18.07
CA GLN A 686 10.01 9.81 18.22
C GLN A 686 11.29 9.06 17.88
N ARG A 687 11.90 9.34 16.70
CA ARG A 687 13.14 8.67 16.28
C ARG A 687 14.31 8.97 17.23
N ALA A 688 14.43 10.19 17.71
CA ALA A 688 15.44 10.55 18.69
C ALA A 688 15.24 9.80 20.02
N CYS A 689 13.99 9.67 20.48
CA CYS A 689 13.63 8.92 21.68
C CYS A 689 13.98 7.43 21.54
N ASP A 690 13.68 6.82 20.38
CA ASP A 690 14.02 5.42 20.08
C ASP A 690 15.53 5.18 20.17
N ILE A 691 16.33 6.08 19.59
CA ILE A 691 17.79 6.00 19.65
C ILE A 691 18.26 6.11 21.09
N LEU A 692 17.77 7.09 21.86
CA LEU A 692 18.15 7.28 23.27
C LEU A 692 17.77 6.07 24.14
N LEU A 693 16.59 5.48 23.93
CA LEU A 693 16.16 4.23 24.58
C LEU A 693 17.10 3.07 24.23
N GLY A 694 17.48 2.95 22.96
CA GLY A 694 18.46 1.98 22.48
C GLY A 694 19.83 2.17 23.13
N LEU A 695 20.32 3.41 23.26
CA LEU A 695 21.58 3.72 23.94
C LEU A 695 21.50 3.41 25.44
N ARG A 696 20.38 3.74 26.11
CA ARG A 696 20.18 3.42 27.53
C ARG A 696 20.29 1.92 27.79
N GLY A 697 19.69 1.08 26.94
CA GLY A 697 19.79 -0.37 27.05
C GLY A 697 21.23 -0.92 26.92
N ASN A 698 22.13 -0.18 26.26
CA ASN A 698 23.53 -0.57 26.07
C ASN A 698 24.47 -0.05 27.18
N PHE A 699 24.15 1.08 27.81
CA PHE A 699 25.03 1.76 28.79
C PHE A 699 24.54 1.68 30.24
N TYR A 700 23.26 1.42 30.49
CA TYR A 700 22.69 1.36 31.84
C TYR A 700 22.22 -0.06 32.17
N PRO A 701 22.95 -0.83 33.00
CA PRO A 701 22.50 -2.15 33.42
C PRO A 701 21.26 -2.02 34.33
N ILE A 702 20.25 -2.86 34.10
CA ILE A 702 19.02 -2.95 34.91
C ILE A 702 19.31 -3.20 36.42
N SER A 703 20.53 -3.63 36.78
CA SER A 703 20.93 -3.94 38.16
C SER A 703 21.27 -2.74 39.05
N THR A 704 21.41 -1.51 38.53
CA THR A 704 21.74 -0.31 39.34
C THR A 704 20.52 0.48 39.85
N LEU A 705 19.29 0.03 39.56
CA LEU A 705 18.04 0.67 40.00
C LEU A 705 17.84 0.73 41.53
N LYS A 706 18.70 0.10 42.34
CA LYS A 706 18.49 0.03 43.81
C LYS A 706 19.43 0.85 44.69
N ASP A 707 20.57 1.37 44.20
CA ASP A 707 21.62 1.87 45.13
C ASP A 707 22.05 3.34 44.96
N SER A 708 21.40 4.16 44.12
CA SER A 708 21.80 5.58 43.93
C SER A 708 20.80 6.63 44.40
N GLN A 709 19.93 6.32 45.37
CA GLN A 709 19.30 7.36 46.19
C GLN A 709 20.28 7.84 47.27
N GLY A 710 21.25 8.68 46.92
CA GLY A 710 22.08 9.29 47.96
C GLY A 710 23.38 9.94 47.50
N THR A 711 23.32 11.02 46.73
CA THR A 711 24.28 12.15 46.89
C THR A 711 23.76 13.38 46.16
N GLY A 712 22.96 14.19 46.87
CA GLY A 712 22.60 15.53 46.42
C GLY A 712 23.79 16.47 46.56
N GLY A 713 24.35 16.93 45.44
CA GLY A 713 25.43 17.91 45.45
C GLY A 713 26.38 17.92 44.24
N SER A 714 26.12 17.16 43.18
CA SER A 714 26.92 17.22 41.94
C SER A 714 26.38 18.30 40.98
N PRO A 715 27.24 19.14 40.37
CA PRO A 715 26.86 20.10 39.34
C PRO A 715 26.08 19.48 38.17
N ALA A 716 26.41 18.24 37.79
CA ALA A 716 25.72 17.49 36.73
C ALA A 716 24.23 17.26 37.03
N GLY A 717 23.87 17.06 38.31
CA GLY A 717 22.47 16.85 38.72
C GLY A 717 21.56 18.07 38.51
N HIS A 718 22.12 19.29 38.57
CA HIS A 718 21.37 20.51 38.32
C HIS A 718 21.04 20.71 36.84
N GLY A 719 21.99 20.39 35.94
CA GLY A 719 21.76 20.44 34.49
C GLY A 719 20.71 19.42 34.04
N ILE A 720 20.76 18.20 34.57
CA ILE A 720 19.79 17.15 34.20
C ILE A 720 18.38 17.46 34.70
N ALA A 721 18.24 18.01 35.91
CA ALA A 721 16.94 18.50 36.41
C ALA A 721 16.39 19.67 35.56
N TRP A 722 17.26 20.46 34.92
CA TRP A 722 16.86 21.46 33.93
C TRP A 722 16.37 20.77 32.64
N LEU A 723 17.13 19.84 32.08
CA LEU A 723 16.77 19.11 30.86
C LEU A 723 15.41 18.40 30.97
N GLN A 724 15.17 17.70 32.09
CA GLN A 724 13.90 17.04 32.36
C GLN A 724 12.72 18.04 32.42
N ARG A 725 12.95 19.24 32.98
CA ARG A 725 11.94 20.30 33.02
C ARG A 725 11.67 20.86 31.63
N THR A 726 12.71 21.07 30.82
CA THR A 726 12.61 21.59 29.46
C THR A 726 11.82 20.63 28.56
N LEU A 727 12.11 19.32 28.65
CA LEU A 727 11.40 18.26 27.91
C LEU A 727 9.90 18.24 28.29
N ARG A 728 9.57 18.33 29.59
CA ARG A 728 8.18 18.38 30.06
C ARG A 728 7.42 19.65 29.65
N GLN A 729 8.13 20.73 29.35
CA GLN A 729 7.52 22.01 28.97
C GLN A 729 7.34 22.16 27.45
N GLY A 730 7.88 21.23 26.64
CA GLY A 730 7.77 21.27 25.17
C GLY A 730 8.29 22.57 24.54
N SER A 731 9.19 23.29 25.23
CA SER A 731 9.54 24.66 24.85
C SER A 731 10.74 24.70 23.90
N LEU A 732 10.47 25.04 22.64
CA LEU A 732 11.46 25.45 21.64
C LEU A 732 12.13 26.80 21.95
N ALA A 733 11.70 27.51 23.00
CA ALA A 733 11.98 28.94 23.15
C ALA A 733 13.25 29.29 23.95
N GLN A 734 14.04 28.31 24.39
CA GLN A 734 15.31 28.61 25.06
C GLN A 734 16.43 27.84 24.36
N ASN A 735 17.28 28.58 23.62
CA ASN A 735 18.59 28.10 23.19
C ASN A 735 19.21 27.34 24.37
N PHE A 736 19.54 26.06 24.17
CA PHE A 736 20.25 25.28 25.17
C PHE A 736 21.46 26.11 25.64
N PRO A 737 21.53 26.52 26.93
CA PRO A 737 22.52 27.49 27.35
C PRO A 737 23.91 26.90 27.20
N THR A 738 24.66 27.40 26.24
CA THR A 738 26.01 26.93 25.90
C THR A 738 27.10 27.49 26.81
N ASP A 739 26.82 28.53 27.62
CA ASP A 739 27.87 29.28 28.34
C ASP A 739 27.46 29.86 29.71
N GLY A 740 26.65 29.14 30.48
CA GLY A 740 26.38 29.49 31.88
C GLY A 740 26.28 28.23 32.73
N GLY A 741 26.80 28.26 33.96
CA GLY A 741 26.98 27.10 34.87
C GLY A 741 25.73 26.31 35.30
N ASN A 742 24.61 26.42 34.56
CA ASN A 742 23.36 25.67 34.71
C ASN A 742 23.02 24.79 33.46
N GLY A 743 23.83 24.80 32.39
CA GLY A 743 23.61 23.97 31.19
C GLY A 743 24.07 22.52 31.34
N VAL A 744 23.49 21.60 30.56
CA VAL A 744 23.95 20.20 30.45
C VAL A 744 25.20 20.15 29.58
N ASP A 745 26.29 19.55 30.08
CA ASP A 745 27.48 19.28 29.26
C ASP A 745 27.28 17.99 28.44
N PHE A 746 26.87 18.15 27.18
CA PHE A 746 26.69 17.03 26.24
C PHE A 746 28.01 16.38 25.79
N GLN A 747 29.17 16.94 26.15
CA GLN A 747 30.48 16.38 25.84
C GLN A 747 31.07 15.56 27.00
N ASP A 748 30.45 15.59 28.18
CA ASP A 748 30.86 14.82 29.35
C ASP A 748 30.14 13.45 29.39
N PRO A 749 30.88 12.32 29.29
CA PRO A 749 30.29 10.98 29.35
C PRO A 749 29.55 10.68 30.65
N GLU A 750 30.02 11.18 31.79
CA GLU A 750 29.36 10.93 33.09
C GLU A 750 27.99 11.60 33.16
N SER A 751 27.90 12.86 32.71
CA SER A 751 26.65 13.61 32.59
C SER A 751 25.66 12.93 31.64
N MET A 752 26.13 12.37 30.51
CA MET A 752 25.26 11.67 29.55
C MET A 752 24.75 10.33 30.07
N MET A 753 25.59 9.58 30.78
CA MET A 753 25.16 8.35 31.46
C MET A 753 24.09 8.65 32.53
N LEU A 754 24.24 9.75 33.27
CA LEU A 754 23.25 10.19 34.25
C LEU A 754 21.96 10.66 33.58
N ALA A 755 22.03 11.38 32.46
CA ALA A 755 20.86 11.80 31.68
C ALA A 755 20.03 10.60 31.20
N LEU A 756 20.68 9.59 30.59
CA LEU A 756 20.03 8.37 30.11
C LEU A 756 19.35 7.58 31.22
N GLY A 757 19.88 7.61 32.45
CA GLY A 757 19.33 6.88 33.60
C GLY A 757 18.24 7.62 34.38
N THR A 758 18.06 8.93 34.17
CA THR A 758 17.17 9.78 35.00
C THR A 758 15.97 10.33 34.23
N ILE A 759 16.08 10.52 32.92
CA ILE A 759 14.97 10.98 32.08
C ILE A 759 14.04 9.80 31.80
N ASP A 760 12.74 10.00 32.02
CA ASP A 760 11.69 9.03 31.72
C ASP A 760 11.42 9.00 30.20
N LEU A 761 12.28 8.29 29.50
CA LEU A 761 12.20 8.14 28.04
C LEU A 761 11.02 7.23 27.62
N GLU A 762 10.53 6.35 28.49
CA GLU A 762 9.33 5.55 28.24
C GLU A 762 8.07 6.42 28.23
N GLU A 763 7.89 7.28 29.24
CA GLU A 763 6.78 8.24 29.30
C GLU A 763 6.77 9.12 28.03
N LEU A 764 7.94 9.65 27.66
CA LEU A 764 8.10 10.47 26.45
C LEU A 764 7.81 9.69 25.16
N HIS A 765 8.25 8.43 25.06
CA HIS A 765 7.98 7.59 23.90
C HIS A 765 6.48 7.27 23.75
N ASP A 766 5.80 6.97 24.86
CA ASP A 766 4.35 6.74 24.87
C ASP A 766 3.55 8.00 24.49
N GLU A 767 4.03 9.18 24.90
CA GLU A 767 3.45 10.46 24.48
C GLU A 767 3.66 10.74 22.98
N LEU A 768 4.87 10.51 22.47
CA LEU A 768 5.22 10.72 21.05
C LEU A 768 4.50 9.74 20.11
N ASN A 769 4.21 8.52 20.57
CA ASN A 769 3.49 7.50 19.80
C ASN A 769 1.99 7.79 19.63
N LYS A 770 1.41 8.73 20.38
CA LYS A 770 0.01 9.12 20.21
C LYS A 770 -0.14 9.89 18.89
N SER A 771 -1.08 9.44 18.05
CA SER A 771 -1.34 10.04 16.74
C SER A 771 -1.71 11.53 16.85
N SER A 772 -1.54 12.30 15.78
CA SER A 772 -1.91 13.73 15.77
C SER A 772 -3.42 13.95 15.90
N ASP A 773 -4.22 12.97 15.45
CA ASP A 773 -5.66 12.85 15.61
C ASP A 773 -6.05 12.03 16.85
N HIS A 774 -5.10 11.72 17.76
CA HIS A 774 -5.39 10.98 18.97
C HIS A 774 -6.26 11.80 19.89
N VAL A 775 -7.56 11.60 19.74
CA VAL A 775 -8.57 11.99 20.71
C VAL A 775 -8.59 10.89 21.75
N GLU A 776 -8.27 11.24 22.99
CA GLU A 776 -8.52 10.33 24.11
C GLU A 776 -10.04 10.07 24.11
N LYS A 777 -10.46 8.80 23.97
CA LYS A 777 -11.89 8.41 23.94
C LYS A 777 -12.30 7.83 25.29
N SER A 778 -12.06 8.58 26.35
CA SER A 778 -12.52 8.25 27.70
C SER A 778 -13.74 9.11 28.05
N PRO A 779 -14.63 8.64 28.95
CA PRO A 779 -15.67 9.50 29.47
C PRO A 779 -15.11 10.80 30.08
N GLN A 780 -13.87 10.76 30.58
CA GLN A 780 -13.17 11.88 31.20
C GLN A 780 -12.68 12.91 30.17
N SER A 781 -12.09 12.49 29.05
CA SER A 781 -11.68 13.39 27.98
C SER A 781 -12.86 14.05 27.29
N LEU A 782 -13.95 13.31 27.04
CA LEU A 782 -15.19 13.88 26.51
C LEU A 782 -15.81 14.90 27.48
N LEU A 783 -15.74 14.64 28.79
CA LEU A 783 -16.15 15.62 29.81
C LEU A 783 -15.24 16.85 29.82
N GLN A 784 -13.93 16.70 29.61
CA GLN A 784 -12.99 17.80 29.48
C GLN A 784 -13.24 18.63 28.21
N ASP A 785 -13.57 17.99 27.10
CA ASP A 785 -13.94 18.66 25.84
C ASP A 785 -15.25 19.45 26.00
N ILE A 786 -16.27 18.84 26.62
CA ILE A 786 -17.53 19.53 26.95
C ILE A 786 -17.27 20.72 27.89
N LEU A 787 -16.44 20.55 28.92
CA LEU A 787 -16.08 21.63 29.85
C LEU A 787 -15.27 22.74 29.17
N ALA A 788 -14.36 22.40 28.26
CA ALA A 788 -13.58 23.36 27.47
C ALA A 788 -14.49 24.17 26.54
N THR A 789 -15.45 23.50 25.89
CA THR A 789 -16.43 24.13 24.98
C THR A 789 -17.39 25.06 25.72
N VAL A 790 -17.78 24.69 26.95
CA VAL A 790 -18.60 25.53 27.83
C VAL A 790 -17.84 26.77 28.33
N GLY A 791 -16.51 26.71 28.40
CA GLY A 791 -15.64 27.84 28.72
C GLY A 791 -15.46 28.85 27.58
N THR A 792 -15.81 28.47 26.35
CA THR A 792 -15.59 29.27 25.11
C THR A 792 -16.90 29.70 24.43
N ILE A 793 -17.99 29.84 25.19
CA ILE A 793 -19.32 30.21 24.63
C ILE A 793 -19.35 31.63 24.03
N GLU A 794 -18.35 32.49 24.25
CA GLU A 794 -18.43 33.86 23.71
C GLU A 794 -18.01 34.00 22.23
N GLU A 795 -17.05 33.24 21.68
CA GLU A 795 -16.67 33.42 20.27
C GLU A 795 -15.99 32.14 19.73
N ASN A 796 -16.70 31.29 19.00
CA ASN A 796 -16.21 30.49 17.85
C ASN A 796 -17.22 29.37 17.49
N GLU A 797 -17.97 29.56 16.41
CA GLU A 797 -18.56 28.47 15.64
C GLU A 797 -17.41 27.70 14.97
N ALA A 798 -16.87 26.69 15.65
CA ALA A 798 -15.93 25.76 15.04
C ALA A 798 -16.66 24.43 14.75
N ASP A 799 -16.70 24.11 13.46
CA ASP A 799 -17.07 22.80 12.91
C ASP A 799 -16.40 21.67 13.73
N CYS A 800 -17.23 20.79 14.29
CA CYS A 800 -16.80 19.51 14.83
C CYS A 800 -17.25 18.41 13.87
N TYR A 801 -16.28 17.65 13.36
CA TYR A 801 -16.44 16.42 12.58
C TYR A 801 -17.07 15.29 13.39
#